data_AF-W6ULT5-F1
#
_entry.id   AF-W6ULT5-F1
#
_cell.length_a   1.000
_cell.length_b   1.000
_cell.length_c   1.000
_cell.angle_alpha   90.00
_cell.angle_beta   90.00
_cell.angle_gamma   90.00
#
_symmetry.space_group_name_H-M   'P 1'
#
loop_
_entity.id
_entity.type
_entity.pdbx_description
1 polymer ?
#
loop_
_entity_poly.entity_id
_entity_poly.type
_entity_poly.pdbx_seq_one_letter_code
_entity_poly.pdbx_strand_id
1 'polypeptide(L)'
;MGYFRLDASISQHVSKHNNELLNQTVELENFSNIVGSVESRIMSVSGSVNMIKQRIAKHYDHLSTQVTLIRRLGIVYEALRGILRISSTSRKLHASSDIVQSSECIEELDYTFNLVEWKGITVLEEQHKDVVKEKERVTREAWELVHTSFKSRDRAGLGLALQAFNNLSVLPKVIQALVSDWQTEIESAVKSSADVEDLSKRAKGKVISSLTSTAPGKASLPSGGGHSAAFRNLLWAGLDQMVGTLDQCLAQVRMLCVILKKKRSSAGNASTSTTLFSGLCNYLLKNLDNPDERDCCIAIMMVLYNEERNCANDFVLSKIRQLAKKVDSCLAEVCSDGLLGWIVTCLNAIFEPALRRRSGQLKEALERDYPRLLKLFLNISDQQQLLSDPIRNFLSPFETAYLGRCLTRLCDRVNSTFADVTTSESNGENLPRLIDAERMVQTVATELAHSAAVQRELFCKITCNVAKMVALFSTKVEALIITSPEAFQVSADGLPTTAQQKNAHLVNFTCTFVDRLRITVAGHATVQQQMWECRKLGVEDPRAIIDKAIVTELSSVCLSALEPLLKAIKDYILDYILPRMHKEIPDGDEDPPYVHDLQAFINRMRTEYLTGFSVSLSTTGSGFRSADKPIFTSGEAAVRTGLQTRVLPHCLDALAVHTSLFRPCTNEAQRSRLTTSSAAIEMALATLAPPSVSTEGAFARLRTLRQLFSLPTEDILSMSKSQGLALLTESSRRAVGLGDDCLPGSLVLHHVIARSPEEIPLPHQTASGWSLDRYIRWCLFTADEATRLAFITKALDVYTEQVQERKQRTYPPIYLVIRDLLEYYLHQQQ
;
A
#
# COMPACT_ATOMS: atom_id res chain seq x y z
N MET A 1 0.05 -145.10 -96.26
CA MET A 1 -1.32 -145.36 -95.72
C MET A 1 -1.39 -145.03 -94.22
N GLY A 2 -1.12 -143.79 -93.80
CA GLY A 2 -1.09 -143.41 -92.36
C GLY A 2 -1.37 -141.93 -92.07
N TYR A 3 -1.07 -141.03 -93.01
CA TYR A 3 -1.28 -139.58 -92.82
C TYR A 3 -2.76 -139.13 -92.86
N PHE A 4 -3.67 -139.88 -93.50
CA PHE A 4 -5.08 -139.49 -93.58
C PHE A 4 -5.92 -139.75 -92.32
N ARG A 5 -5.42 -140.53 -91.34
CA ARG A 5 -6.15 -140.83 -90.09
C ARG A 5 -5.89 -139.83 -88.97
N LEU A 6 -4.79 -139.08 -88.99
CA LEU A 6 -4.46 -138.11 -87.94
C LEU A 6 -5.31 -136.82 -88.06
N ASP A 7 -5.55 -136.38 -89.29
CA ASP A 7 -6.25 -135.12 -89.59
C ASP A 7 -7.76 -135.18 -89.23
N ALA A 8 -8.36 -136.37 -89.38
CA ALA A 8 -9.76 -136.60 -89.02
C ALA A 8 -10.01 -136.56 -87.50
N SER A 9 -9.05 -137.03 -86.70
CA SER A 9 -9.20 -137.08 -85.23
C SER A 9 -9.01 -135.71 -84.58
N ILE A 10 -8.18 -134.83 -85.17
CA ILE A 10 -7.99 -133.45 -84.70
C ILE A 10 -9.24 -132.60 -84.99
N SER A 11 -9.86 -132.75 -86.18
CA SER A 11 -11.09 -132.02 -86.51
C SER A 11 -12.28 -132.35 -85.59
N GLN A 12 -12.40 -133.61 -85.15
CA GLN A 12 -13.51 -134.01 -84.26
C GLN A 12 -13.37 -133.43 -82.85
N HIS A 13 -12.15 -133.29 -82.33
CA HIS A 13 -11.93 -132.74 -80.98
C HIS A 13 -12.16 -131.22 -80.93
N VAL A 14 -11.76 -130.49 -81.98
CA VAL A 14 -11.98 -129.04 -82.10
C VAL A 14 -13.48 -128.72 -82.27
N SER A 15 -14.23 -129.57 -82.99
CA SER A 15 -15.67 -129.39 -83.17
C SER A 15 -16.49 -129.48 -81.87
N LYS A 16 -16.07 -130.32 -80.91
CA LYS A 16 -16.89 -130.67 -79.74
C LYS A 16 -16.84 -129.65 -78.59
N HIS A 17 -15.73 -128.90 -78.45
CA HIS A 17 -15.52 -127.97 -77.33
C HIS A 17 -15.61 -126.47 -77.69
N ASN A 18 -16.02 -126.15 -78.92
CA ASN A 18 -16.01 -124.78 -79.43
C ASN A 18 -17.08 -123.87 -78.79
N ASN A 19 -18.26 -124.42 -78.47
CA ASN A 19 -19.41 -123.63 -78.00
C ASN A 19 -19.27 -123.11 -76.55
N GLU A 20 -18.62 -123.88 -75.66
CA GLU A 20 -18.49 -123.50 -74.25
C GLU A 20 -17.38 -122.46 -74.02
N LEU A 21 -16.30 -122.56 -74.79
CA LEU A 21 -15.28 -121.52 -74.91
C LEU A 21 -15.89 -120.22 -75.48
N LEU A 22 -16.83 -120.30 -76.42
CA LEU A 22 -17.50 -119.11 -76.95
C LEU A 22 -18.36 -118.39 -75.90
N ASN A 23 -19.16 -119.12 -75.10
CA ASN A 23 -20.06 -118.49 -74.13
C ASN A 23 -19.34 -117.81 -72.96
N GLN A 24 -18.28 -118.43 -72.41
CA GLN A 24 -17.46 -117.77 -71.38
C GLN A 24 -16.74 -116.54 -71.92
N THR A 25 -16.40 -116.55 -73.22
CA THR A 25 -15.84 -115.38 -73.90
C THR A 25 -16.88 -114.25 -74.02
N VAL A 26 -18.16 -114.56 -74.29
CA VAL A 26 -19.24 -113.56 -74.40
C VAL A 26 -19.59 -112.89 -73.05
N GLU A 27 -19.59 -113.63 -71.94
CA GLU A 27 -19.85 -113.02 -70.61
C GLU A 27 -18.68 -112.16 -70.11
N LEU A 28 -17.44 -112.59 -70.37
CA LEU A 28 -16.24 -111.77 -70.15
C LEU A 28 -16.26 -110.51 -71.03
N GLU A 29 -16.73 -110.62 -72.27
CA GLU A 29 -16.89 -109.49 -73.18
C GLU A 29 -17.94 -108.49 -72.64
N ASN A 30 -19.08 -108.97 -72.13
CA ASN A 30 -20.11 -108.09 -71.55
C ASN A 30 -19.67 -107.41 -70.25
N PHE A 31 -18.97 -108.11 -69.34
CA PHE A 31 -18.45 -107.49 -68.12
C PHE A 31 -17.33 -106.49 -68.45
N SER A 32 -16.45 -106.84 -69.40
CA SER A 32 -15.46 -105.91 -69.96
C SER A 32 -16.11 -104.67 -70.56
N ASN A 33 -17.26 -104.81 -71.23
CA ASN A 33 -18.01 -103.69 -71.80
C ASN A 33 -18.63 -102.76 -70.73
N ILE A 34 -19.17 -103.31 -69.63
CA ILE A 34 -19.73 -102.50 -68.53
C ILE A 34 -18.62 -101.79 -67.75
N VAL A 35 -17.53 -102.50 -67.42
CA VAL A 35 -16.35 -101.93 -66.77
C VAL A 35 -15.75 -100.83 -67.65
N GLY A 36 -15.62 -101.08 -68.96
CA GLY A 36 -15.19 -100.07 -69.92
C GLY A 36 -16.14 -98.86 -69.98
N SER A 37 -17.46 -99.06 -69.83
CA SER A 37 -18.44 -97.98 -69.78
C SER A 37 -18.34 -97.13 -68.51
N VAL A 38 -18.17 -97.77 -67.34
CA VAL A 38 -18.03 -97.07 -66.05
C VAL A 38 -16.69 -96.34 -65.99
N GLU A 39 -15.61 -96.98 -66.43
CA GLU A 39 -14.29 -96.37 -66.56
C GLU A 39 -14.35 -95.15 -67.49
N SER A 40 -15.01 -95.27 -68.65
CA SER A 40 -15.26 -94.16 -69.57
C SER A 40 -16.04 -93.00 -68.92
N ARG A 41 -17.10 -93.28 -68.14
CA ARG A 41 -17.87 -92.23 -67.44
C ARG A 41 -17.06 -91.58 -66.32
N ILE A 42 -16.28 -92.33 -65.55
CA ILE A 42 -15.40 -91.79 -64.49
C ILE A 42 -14.31 -90.92 -65.13
N MET A 43 -13.71 -91.36 -66.23
CA MET A 43 -12.74 -90.57 -66.99
C MET A 43 -13.37 -89.29 -67.56
N SER A 44 -14.61 -89.36 -68.06
CA SER A 44 -15.35 -88.20 -68.55
C SER A 44 -15.69 -87.19 -67.44
N VAL A 45 -16.14 -87.65 -66.27
CA VAL A 45 -16.44 -86.78 -65.12
C VAL A 45 -15.16 -86.19 -64.53
N SER A 46 -14.11 -86.99 -64.35
CA SER A 46 -12.77 -86.52 -63.95
C SER A 46 -12.25 -85.47 -64.93
N GLY A 47 -12.40 -85.69 -66.23
CA GLY A 47 -12.09 -84.73 -67.28
C GLY A 47 -12.88 -83.43 -67.14
N SER A 48 -14.18 -83.53 -66.88
CA SER A 48 -15.08 -82.38 -66.68
C SER A 48 -14.74 -81.57 -65.42
N VAL A 49 -14.42 -82.24 -64.31
CA VAL A 49 -14.00 -81.60 -63.05
C VAL A 49 -12.64 -80.93 -63.20
N ASN A 50 -11.68 -81.57 -63.86
CA ASN A 50 -10.39 -80.97 -64.17
C ASN A 50 -10.54 -79.76 -65.11
N MET A 51 -11.44 -79.83 -66.08
CA MET A 51 -11.81 -78.71 -66.95
C MET A 51 -12.41 -77.54 -66.16
N ILE A 52 -13.33 -77.78 -65.23
CA ILE A 52 -13.92 -76.75 -64.36
C ILE A 52 -12.84 -76.16 -63.44
N LYS A 53 -11.98 -76.99 -62.84
CA LYS A 53 -10.87 -76.55 -61.97
C LYS A 53 -9.89 -75.66 -62.73
N GLN A 54 -9.49 -76.05 -63.94
CA GLN A 54 -8.65 -75.22 -64.82
C GLN A 54 -9.35 -73.92 -65.21
N ARG A 55 -10.65 -73.95 -65.51
CA ARG A 55 -11.43 -72.75 -65.79
C ARG A 55 -11.44 -71.82 -64.59
N ILE A 56 -11.79 -72.28 -63.39
CA ILE A 56 -11.84 -71.44 -62.18
C ILE A 56 -10.46 -70.89 -61.84
N ALA A 57 -9.40 -71.70 -61.90
CA ALA A 57 -8.03 -71.24 -61.68
C ALA A 57 -7.64 -70.11 -62.65
N LYS A 58 -7.94 -70.27 -63.95
CA LYS A 58 -7.70 -69.23 -64.95
C LYS A 58 -8.48 -67.94 -64.66
N HIS A 59 -9.73 -68.02 -64.21
CA HIS A 59 -10.53 -66.83 -63.86
C HIS A 59 -10.02 -66.18 -62.57
N TYR A 60 -9.58 -66.96 -61.59
CA TYR A 60 -8.98 -66.46 -60.35
C TYR A 60 -7.65 -65.75 -60.63
N ASP A 61 -6.76 -66.34 -61.43
CA ASP A 61 -5.50 -65.72 -61.83
C ASP A 61 -5.75 -64.43 -62.63
N HIS A 62 -6.76 -64.43 -63.51
CA HIS A 62 -7.18 -63.23 -64.22
C HIS A 62 -7.72 -62.14 -63.27
N LEU A 63 -8.56 -62.50 -62.30
CA LEU A 63 -9.07 -61.55 -61.32
C LEU A 63 -7.95 -61.00 -60.42
N SER A 64 -7.05 -61.87 -59.96
CA SER A 64 -5.90 -61.51 -59.13
C SER A 64 -4.97 -60.52 -59.85
N THR A 65 -4.69 -60.77 -61.14
CA THR A 65 -3.91 -59.85 -61.98
C THR A 65 -4.65 -58.52 -62.19
N GLN A 66 -5.96 -58.52 -62.43
CA GLN A 66 -6.75 -57.28 -62.55
C GLN A 66 -6.79 -56.46 -61.24
N VAL A 67 -6.98 -57.11 -60.09
CA VAL A 67 -6.93 -56.44 -58.77
C VAL A 67 -5.54 -55.85 -58.53
N THR A 68 -4.48 -56.58 -58.91
CA THR A 68 -3.10 -56.07 -58.82
C THR A 68 -2.88 -54.86 -59.74
N LEU A 69 -3.41 -54.89 -60.96
CA LEU A 69 -3.35 -53.78 -61.90
C LEU A 69 -4.10 -52.55 -61.36
N ILE A 70 -5.31 -52.71 -60.83
CA ILE A 70 -6.09 -51.62 -60.21
C ILE A 70 -5.32 -51.01 -59.03
N ARG A 71 -4.71 -51.85 -58.18
CA ARG A 71 -3.91 -51.37 -57.05
C ARG A 71 -2.69 -50.58 -57.50
N ARG A 72 -1.96 -51.08 -58.52
CA ARG A 72 -0.82 -50.36 -59.11
C ARG A 72 -1.26 -49.06 -59.76
N LEU A 73 -2.37 -49.06 -60.50
CA LEU A 73 -2.94 -47.87 -61.12
C LEU A 73 -3.37 -46.83 -60.08
N GLY A 74 -3.95 -47.26 -58.95
CA GLY A 74 -4.30 -46.39 -57.83
C GLY A 74 -3.08 -45.69 -57.22
N ILE A 75 -1.98 -46.43 -56.99
CA ILE A 75 -0.72 -45.85 -56.50
C ILE A 75 -0.14 -44.85 -57.51
N VAL A 76 -0.13 -45.19 -58.81
CA VAL A 76 0.34 -44.30 -59.88
C VAL A 76 -0.52 -43.04 -59.97
N TYR A 77 -1.85 -43.17 -59.84
CA TYR A 77 -2.77 -42.05 -59.87
C TYR A 77 -2.54 -41.09 -58.70
N GLU A 78 -2.41 -41.60 -57.47
CA GLU A 78 -2.14 -40.75 -56.29
C GLU A 78 -0.77 -40.06 -56.39
N ALA A 79 0.26 -40.75 -56.88
CA ALA A 79 1.57 -40.14 -57.12
C ALA A 79 1.49 -39.01 -58.18
N LEU A 80 0.81 -39.26 -59.31
CA LEU A 80 0.61 -38.24 -60.35
C LEU A 80 -0.19 -37.04 -59.84
N ARG A 81 -1.21 -37.27 -59.03
CA ARG A 81 -2.00 -36.21 -58.40
C ARG A 81 -1.15 -35.37 -57.46
N GLY A 82 -0.28 -36.01 -56.68
CA GLY A 82 0.71 -35.34 -55.83
C GLY A 82 1.68 -34.47 -56.64
N ILE A 83 2.25 -35.02 -57.71
CA ILE A 83 3.17 -34.32 -58.62
C ILE A 83 2.49 -33.10 -59.27
N LEU A 84 1.26 -33.26 -59.75
CA LEU A 84 0.48 -32.16 -60.33
C LEU A 84 0.23 -31.04 -59.31
N ARG A 85 -0.10 -31.41 -58.07
CA ARG A 85 -0.30 -30.45 -56.98
C ARG A 85 0.98 -29.69 -56.67
N ILE A 86 2.11 -30.39 -56.49
CA ILE A 86 3.44 -29.80 -56.27
C ILE A 86 3.79 -28.83 -57.40
N SER A 87 3.64 -29.23 -58.66
CA SER A 87 3.92 -28.37 -59.83
C SER A 87 3.01 -27.14 -59.90
N SER A 88 1.72 -27.28 -59.53
CA SER A 88 0.77 -26.17 -59.53
C SER A 88 1.07 -25.15 -58.42
N THR A 89 1.41 -25.62 -57.21
CA THR A 89 1.70 -24.76 -56.06
C THR A 89 3.09 -24.13 -56.18
N SER A 90 4.08 -24.85 -56.72
CA SER A 90 5.40 -24.28 -57.04
C SER A 90 5.29 -23.13 -58.05
N ARG A 91 4.45 -23.26 -59.09
CA ARG A 91 4.20 -22.13 -60.03
C ARG A 91 3.54 -20.93 -59.36
N LYS A 92 2.63 -21.16 -58.40
CA LYS A 92 2.03 -20.07 -57.61
C LYS A 92 3.07 -19.37 -56.74
N LEU A 93 3.96 -20.12 -56.10
CA LEU A 93 5.05 -19.59 -55.28
C LEU A 93 5.97 -18.66 -56.09
N HIS A 94 6.34 -19.05 -57.31
CA HIS A 94 7.17 -18.19 -58.16
C HIS A 94 6.45 -16.93 -58.68
N ALA A 95 5.12 -16.91 -58.66
CA ALA A 95 4.32 -15.76 -59.11
C ALA A 95 3.97 -14.79 -57.97
N SER A 96 4.04 -15.21 -56.71
CA SER A 96 3.68 -14.39 -55.55
C SER A 96 4.83 -13.49 -55.10
N SER A 97 4.57 -12.19 -54.96
CA SER A 97 5.49 -11.21 -54.36
C SER A 97 5.23 -10.97 -52.86
N ASP A 98 4.08 -11.38 -52.35
CA ASP A 98 3.70 -11.23 -50.94
C ASP A 98 4.34 -12.34 -50.08
N ILE A 99 4.98 -11.95 -48.98
CA ILE A 99 5.67 -12.82 -48.02
C ILE A 99 4.68 -13.83 -47.41
N VAL A 100 3.44 -13.40 -47.11
CA VAL A 100 2.44 -14.28 -46.49
C VAL A 100 1.96 -15.33 -47.48
N GLN A 101 1.60 -14.94 -48.70
CA GLN A 101 1.17 -15.88 -49.74
C GLN A 101 2.28 -16.86 -50.13
N SER A 102 3.52 -16.38 -50.19
CA SER A 102 4.69 -17.22 -50.44
C SER A 102 4.87 -18.26 -49.32
N SER A 103 4.70 -17.85 -48.05
CA SER A 103 4.79 -18.76 -46.91
C SER A 103 3.67 -19.82 -46.88
N GLU A 104 2.44 -19.46 -47.29
CA GLU A 104 1.30 -20.40 -47.40
C GLU A 104 1.54 -21.44 -48.50
N CYS A 105 2.09 -21.01 -49.64
CA CYS A 105 2.47 -21.91 -50.73
C CYS A 105 3.57 -22.89 -50.29
N ILE A 106 4.55 -22.42 -49.51
CA ILE A 106 5.62 -23.29 -48.97
C ILE A 106 5.06 -24.29 -47.97
N GLU A 107 4.13 -23.89 -47.09
CA GLU A 107 3.46 -24.80 -46.15
C GLU A 107 2.70 -25.92 -46.89
N GLU A 108 1.93 -25.56 -47.93
CA GLU A 108 1.22 -26.55 -48.75
C GLU A 108 2.19 -27.48 -49.50
N LEU A 109 3.33 -26.96 -49.97
CA LEU A 109 4.37 -27.74 -50.63
C LEU A 109 5.03 -28.71 -49.65
N ASP A 110 5.46 -28.26 -48.47
CA ASP A 110 6.05 -29.12 -47.44
C ASP A 110 5.07 -30.25 -47.03
N TYR A 111 3.78 -29.95 -46.90
CA TYR A 111 2.75 -30.97 -46.62
C TYR A 111 2.61 -31.99 -47.76
N THR A 112 2.57 -31.52 -49.01
CA THR A 112 2.41 -32.42 -50.17
C THR A 112 3.65 -33.25 -50.46
N PHE A 113 4.86 -32.71 -50.25
CA PHE A 113 6.11 -33.47 -50.31
C PHE A 113 6.18 -34.57 -49.24
N ASN A 114 5.59 -34.38 -48.06
CA ASN A 114 5.56 -35.42 -47.02
C ASN A 114 4.62 -36.60 -47.35
N LEU A 115 3.65 -36.40 -48.25
CA LEU A 115 2.68 -37.44 -48.63
C LEU A 115 3.13 -38.29 -49.83
N VAL A 116 4.15 -37.86 -50.57
CA VAL A 116 4.59 -38.47 -51.83
C VAL A 116 6.02 -38.98 -51.69
N GLU A 117 6.32 -40.19 -52.15
CA GLU A 117 7.71 -40.66 -52.31
C GLU A 117 8.35 -39.97 -53.52
N TRP A 118 9.00 -38.82 -53.29
CA TRP A 118 9.60 -37.99 -54.33
C TRP A 118 11.08 -38.28 -54.59
N LYS A 119 11.76 -38.93 -53.65
CA LYS A 119 13.20 -39.23 -53.73
C LYS A 119 13.47 -40.19 -54.88
N GLY A 120 14.36 -39.81 -55.81
CA GLY A 120 14.65 -40.55 -57.04
C GLY A 120 13.94 -40.03 -58.30
N ILE A 121 13.01 -39.07 -58.18
CA ILE A 121 12.40 -38.37 -59.32
C ILE A 121 13.13 -37.04 -59.53
N THR A 122 13.99 -36.96 -60.55
CA THR A 122 14.88 -35.81 -60.80
C THR A 122 14.18 -34.45 -60.83
N VAL A 123 13.00 -34.37 -61.46
CA VAL A 123 12.21 -33.13 -61.54
C VAL A 123 11.70 -32.68 -60.16
N LEU A 124 11.26 -33.63 -59.32
CA LEU A 124 10.79 -33.30 -57.97
C LEU A 124 11.94 -32.95 -57.03
N GLU A 125 13.12 -33.56 -57.21
CA GLU A 125 14.31 -33.21 -56.44
C GLU A 125 14.79 -31.78 -56.74
N GLU A 126 14.69 -31.34 -58.00
CA GLU A 126 14.97 -29.96 -58.41
C GLU A 126 13.94 -28.99 -57.82
N GLN A 127 12.64 -29.30 -57.94
CA GLN A 127 11.58 -28.48 -57.34
C GLN A 127 11.70 -28.39 -55.81
N HIS A 128 12.07 -29.48 -55.14
CA HIS A 128 12.30 -29.49 -53.70
C HIS A 128 13.50 -28.59 -53.33
N LYS A 129 14.60 -28.61 -54.09
CA LYS A 129 15.73 -27.68 -53.87
C LYS A 129 15.30 -26.22 -54.02
N ASP A 130 14.46 -25.92 -55.00
CA ASP A 130 13.97 -24.56 -55.20
C ASP A 130 13.00 -24.12 -54.10
N VAL A 131 12.15 -25.01 -53.58
CA VAL A 131 11.32 -24.73 -52.39
C VAL A 131 12.17 -24.42 -51.17
N VAL A 132 13.28 -25.14 -50.96
CA VAL A 132 14.22 -24.85 -49.86
C VAL A 132 14.85 -23.45 -50.03
N LYS A 133 15.28 -23.07 -51.24
CA LYS A 133 15.82 -21.72 -51.50
C LYS A 133 14.78 -20.63 -51.26
N GLU A 134 13.55 -20.83 -51.74
CA GLU A 134 12.47 -19.87 -51.53
C GLU A 134 12.09 -19.75 -50.05
N LYS A 135 12.13 -20.86 -49.30
CA LYS A 135 11.98 -20.86 -47.84
C LYS A 135 13.04 -20.00 -47.15
N GLU A 136 14.30 -20.09 -47.57
CA GLU A 136 15.37 -19.22 -47.06
C GLU A 136 15.16 -17.75 -47.43
N ARG A 137 14.70 -17.45 -48.66
CA ARG A 137 14.39 -16.08 -49.11
C ARG A 137 13.26 -15.46 -48.28
N VAL A 138 12.12 -16.15 -48.16
CA VAL A 138 10.95 -15.70 -47.39
C VAL A 138 11.31 -15.52 -45.92
N THR A 139 12.14 -16.41 -45.36
CA THR A 139 12.64 -16.28 -43.97
C THR A 139 13.46 -15.00 -43.80
N ARG A 140 14.35 -14.68 -44.75
CA ARG A 140 15.18 -13.46 -44.72
C ARG A 140 14.33 -12.19 -44.83
N GLU A 141 13.40 -12.15 -45.78
CA GLU A 141 12.50 -11.00 -45.96
C GLU A 141 11.58 -10.80 -44.75
N ALA A 142 11.10 -11.88 -44.13
CA ALA A 142 10.34 -11.81 -42.90
C ALA A 142 11.16 -11.23 -41.73
N TRP A 143 12.45 -11.58 -41.61
CA TRP A 143 13.34 -10.99 -40.59
C TRP A 143 13.59 -9.49 -40.83
N GLU A 144 13.85 -9.09 -42.07
CA GLU A 144 13.99 -7.67 -42.43
C GLU A 144 12.70 -6.89 -42.10
N LEU A 145 11.54 -7.49 -42.34
CA LEU A 145 10.24 -6.91 -41.98
C LEU A 145 10.06 -6.81 -40.46
N VAL A 146 10.52 -7.78 -39.66
CA VAL A 146 10.51 -7.68 -38.19
C VAL A 146 11.37 -6.52 -37.71
N HIS A 147 12.62 -6.42 -38.18
CA HIS A 147 13.54 -5.37 -37.73
C HIS A 147 13.06 -3.97 -38.13
N THR A 148 12.54 -3.82 -39.35
CA THR A 148 11.95 -2.55 -39.81
C THR A 148 10.69 -2.21 -39.00
N SER A 149 9.83 -3.20 -38.71
CA SER A 149 8.62 -3.00 -37.91
C SER A 149 8.91 -2.59 -36.48
N PHE A 150 9.95 -3.14 -35.83
CA PHE A 150 10.35 -2.68 -34.50
C PHE A 150 10.92 -1.25 -34.52
N LYS A 151 11.68 -0.88 -35.57
CA LYS A 151 12.22 0.49 -35.73
C LYS A 151 11.12 1.53 -36.01
N SER A 152 10.16 1.21 -36.87
CA SER A 152 9.06 2.10 -37.26
C SER A 152 7.84 2.03 -36.34
N ARG A 153 7.83 1.10 -35.37
CA ARG A 153 6.66 0.73 -34.54
C ARG A 153 5.43 0.29 -35.36
N ASP A 154 5.66 -0.29 -36.54
CA ASP A 154 4.59 -0.76 -37.43
C ASP A 154 3.99 -2.10 -36.95
N ARG A 155 2.78 -2.04 -36.40
CA ARG A 155 2.03 -3.22 -35.92
C ARG A 155 1.50 -4.10 -37.05
N ALA A 156 1.30 -3.53 -38.25
CA ALA A 156 0.78 -4.28 -39.38
C ALA A 156 1.86 -5.17 -39.98
N GLY A 157 3.02 -4.58 -40.33
CA GLY A 157 4.20 -5.28 -40.83
C GLY A 157 4.67 -6.40 -39.92
N LEU A 158 4.79 -6.14 -38.61
CA LEU A 158 5.20 -7.16 -37.63
C LEU A 158 4.23 -8.36 -37.64
N GLY A 159 2.93 -8.12 -37.74
CA GLY A 159 1.97 -9.22 -37.79
C GLY A 159 2.01 -10.01 -39.10
N LEU A 160 2.35 -9.40 -40.24
CA LEU A 160 2.55 -10.13 -41.50
C LEU A 160 3.79 -11.03 -41.42
N ALA A 161 4.89 -10.51 -40.87
CA ALA A 161 6.11 -11.29 -40.65
C ALA A 161 5.87 -12.49 -39.72
N LEU A 162 5.18 -12.27 -38.58
CA LEU A 162 4.86 -13.35 -37.63
C LEU A 162 3.94 -14.42 -38.24
N GLN A 163 3.02 -14.03 -39.12
CA GLN A 163 2.17 -14.96 -39.86
C GLN A 163 3.01 -15.81 -40.83
N ALA A 164 3.92 -15.19 -41.58
CA ALA A 164 4.84 -15.92 -42.45
C ALA A 164 5.68 -16.94 -41.67
N PHE A 165 6.22 -16.56 -40.51
CA PHE A 165 6.97 -17.49 -39.65
C PHE A 165 6.13 -18.62 -39.06
N ASN A 166 4.83 -18.37 -38.81
CA ASN A 166 3.91 -19.41 -38.35
C ASN A 166 3.66 -20.46 -39.44
N ASN A 167 3.36 -20.02 -40.67
CA ASN A 167 3.13 -20.90 -41.81
C ASN A 167 4.38 -21.74 -42.13
N LEU A 168 5.57 -21.15 -41.99
CA LEU A 168 6.85 -21.85 -42.12
C LEU A 168 7.20 -22.78 -40.93
N SER A 169 6.36 -22.83 -39.88
CA SER A 169 6.58 -23.63 -38.65
C SER A 169 7.88 -23.31 -37.88
N VAL A 170 8.39 -22.07 -38.00
CA VAL A 170 9.64 -21.62 -37.34
C VAL A 170 9.40 -20.57 -36.25
N LEU A 171 8.16 -20.16 -36.02
CA LEU A 171 7.80 -19.12 -35.05
C LEU A 171 8.40 -19.31 -33.63
N PRO A 172 8.40 -20.52 -33.02
CA PRO A 172 9.05 -20.74 -31.72
C PRO A 172 10.54 -20.35 -31.71
N LYS A 173 11.28 -20.75 -32.74
CA LYS A 173 12.72 -20.47 -32.89
C LYS A 173 12.99 -18.99 -33.16
N VAL A 174 12.09 -18.31 -33.87
CA VAL A 174 12.16 -16.86 -34.09
C VAL A 174 11.96 -16.11 -32.77
N ILE A 175 11.02 -16.53 -31.92
CA ILE A 175 10.83 -15.93 -30.59
C ILE A 175 12.06 -16.17 -29.71
N GLN A 176 12.65 -17.37 -29.75
CA GLN A 176 13.91 -17.66 -29.06
C GLN A 176 15.04 -16.72 -29.50
N ALA A 177 15.22 -16.54 -30.81
CA ALA A 177 16.23 -15.65 -31.36
C ALA A 177 16.01 -14.19 -30.93
N LEU A 178 14.77 -13.68 -31.01
CA LEU A 178 14.43 -12.33 -30.56
C LEU A 178 14.71 -12.11 -29.07
N VAL A 179 14.32 -13.07 -28.23
CA VAL A 179 14.59 -13.00 -26.78
C VAL A 179 16.09 -13.04 -26.51
N SER A 180 16.85 -13.87 -27.22
CA SER A 180 18.31 -13.90 -27.13
C SER A 180 18.94 -12.56 -27.53
N ASP A 181 18.48 -11.95 -28.62
CA ASP A 181 18.94 -10.62 -29.05
C ASP A 181 18.69 -9.57 -27.96
N TRP A 182 17.48 -9.52 -27.39
CA TRP A 182 17.16 -8.63 -26.28
C TRP A 182 18.00 -8.91 -25.03
N GLN A 183 18.19 -10.18 -24.67
CA GLN A 183 19.02 -10.56 -23.52
C GLN A 183 20.47 -10.07 -23.69
N THR A 184 21.07 -10.26 -24.87
CA THR A 184 22.44 -9.80 -25.13
C THR A 184 22.57 -8.27 -25.16
N GLU A 185 21.59 -7.57 -25.73
CA GLU A 185 21.54 -6.11 -25.76
C GLU A 185 21.42 -5.54 -24.33
N ILE A 186 20.53 -6.11 -23.52
CA ILE A 186 20.32 -5.73 -22.12
C ILE A 186 21.56 -6.03 -21.28
N GLU A 187 22.11 -7.24 -21.38
CA GLU A 187 23.28 -7.65 -20.61
C GLU A 187 24.50 -6.76 -20.94
N SER A 188 24.70 -6.41 -22.22
CA SER A 188 25.74 -5.49 -22.66
C SER A 188 25.55 -4.08 -22.06
N ALA A 189 24.31 -3.56 -22.08
CA ALA A 189 23.98 -2.25 -21.52
C ALA A 189 24.18 -2.21 -19.98
N VAL A 190 23.77 -3.26 -19.27
CA VAL A 190 23.95 -3.39 -17.82
C VAL A 190 25.44 -3.54 -17.44
N LYS A 191 26.21 -4.34 -18.19
CA LYS A 191 27.67 -4.44 -17.98
C LYS A 191 28.36 -3.11 -18.19
N SER A 192 28.02 -2.38 -19.26
CA SER A 192 28.62 -1.08 -19.55
C SER A 192 28.29 -0.01 -18.51
N SER A 193 27.13 -0.07 -17.85
CA SER A 193 26.75 0.92 -16.84
C SER A 193 27.33 0.60 -15.45
N ALA A 194 27.64 -0.67 -15.18
CA ALA A 194 28.23 -1.13 -13.92
C ALA A 194 29.78 -1.19 -13.92
N ASP A 195 30.44 -1.02 -15.07
CA ASP A 195 31.91 -1.03 -15.16
C ASP A 195 32.55 0.23 -14.56
N VAL A 196 32.87 0.14 -13.27
CA VAL A 196 33.49 1.23 -12.51
C VAL A 196 34.89 1.57 -13.01
N GLU A 197 35.64 0.59 -13.53
CA GLU A 197 37.02 0.83 -13.97
C GLU A 197 37.05 1.63 -15.26
N ASP A 198 36.20 1.29 -16.22
CA ASP A 198 36.03 2.06 -17.45
C ASP A 198 35.46 3.45 -17.17
N LEU A 199 34.41 3.55 -16.34
CA LEU A 199 33.84 4.85 -15.93
C LEU A 199 34.88 5.74 -15.24
N SER A 200 35.74 5.19 -14.38
CA SER A 200 36.80 5.93 -13.71
C SER A 200 37.89 6.37 -14.70
N LYS A 201 38.29 5.52 -15.65
CA LYS A 201 39.24 5.88 -16.72
C LYS A 201 38.70 7.02 -17.58
N ARG A 202 37.45 6.92 -18.04
CA ARG A 202 36.77 7.98 -18.81
C ARG A 202 36.63 9.28 -18.01
N ALA A 203 36.32 9.18 -16.71
CA ALA A 203 36.25 10.35 -15.83
C ALA A 203 37.61 11.04 -15.67
N LYS A 204 38.72 10.28 -15.53
CA LYS A 204 40.08 10.84 -15.51
C LYS A 204 40.42 11.53 -16.82
N GLY A 205 40.14 10.90 -17.97
CA GLY A 205 40.37 11.50 -19.29
C GLY A 205 39.63 12.82 -19.48
N LYS A 206 38.38 12.91 -19.03
CA LYS A 206 37.55 14.13 -19.13
C LYS A 206 38.07 15.27 -18.25
N VAL A 207 38.56 14.95 -17.05
CA VAL A 207 39.21 15.92 -16.16
C VAL A 207 40.54 16.41 -16.76
N ILE A 208 41.36 15.50 -17.30
CA ILE A 208 42.62 15.86 -17.97
C ILE A 208 42.35 16.74 -19.19
N SER A 209 41.37 16.41 -20.04
CA SER A 209 41.00 17.24 -21.19
C SER A 209 40.52 18.64 -20.79
N SER A 210 39.85 18.78 -19.65
CA SER A 210 39.41 20.08 -19.13
C SER A 210 40.53 20.91 -18.51
N LEU A 211 41.62 20.25 -18.07
CA LEU A 211 42.83 20.90 -17.57
C LEU A 211 43.76 21.34 -18.72
N THR A 212 43.73 20.62 -19.86
CA THR A 212 44.53 20.94 -21.05
C THR A 212 43.86 21.93 -22.01
N SER A 213 42.55 22.19 -21.87
CA SER A 213 41.87 23.23 -22.66
C SER A 213 42.17 24.62 -22.10
N THR A 214 43.16 25.29 -22.66
CA THR A 214 43.53 26.69 -22.36
C THR A 214 42.49 27.68 -22.92
N ALA A 215 41.30 27.72 -22.30
CA ALA A 215 40.34 28.81 -22.50
C ALA A 215 40.41 29.76 -21.28
N PRO A 216 40.58 31.08 -21.46
CA PRO A 216 40.69 32.00 -20.34
C PRO A 216 39.37 32.08 -19.57
N GLY A 217 39.38 31.88 -18.25
CA GLY A 217 38.25 32.23 -17.37
C GLY A 217 37.57 31.10 -16.58
N LYS A 218 38.04 29.84 -16.61
CA LYS A 218 37.51 28.78 -15.73
C LYS A 218 38.46 28.49 -14.56
N ALA A 219 38.01 28.83 -13.35
CA ALA A 219 38.72 28.56 -12.11
C ALA A 219 38.99 27.06 -11.93
N SER A 220 40.25 26.73 -11.64
CA SER A 220 40.73 25.37 -11.36
C SER A 220 40.07 24.84 -10.08
N LEU A 221 39.17 23.85 -10.20
CA LEU A 221 38.66 23.11 -9.05
C LEU A 221 39.77 22.20 -8.49
N PRO A 222 39.88 22.02 -7.16
CA PRO A 222 40.90 21.16 -6.55
C PRO A 222 40.77 19.71 -7.04
N SER A 223 41.93 19.07 -7.24
CA SER A 223 42.15 17.82 -8.01
C SER A 223 41.30 16.60 -7.58
N GLY A 224 40.74 16.59 -6.37
CA GLY A 224 39.87 15.51 -5.87
C GLY A 224 38.37 15.66 -6.22
N GLY A 225 37.85 16.89 -6.30
CA GLY A 225 36.40 17.14 -6.47
C GLY A 225 35.91 16.97 -7.91
N GLY A 226 36.74 17.35 -8.89
CA GLY A 226 36.42 17.27 -10.32
C GLY A 226 36.24 15.84 -10.82
N HIS A 227 37.07 14.90 -10.35
CA HIS A 227 36.96 13.49 -10.74
C HIS A 227 35.68 12.84 -10.24
N SER A 228 35.29 13.08 -8.98
CA SER A 228 34.05 12.54 -8.40
C SER A 228 32.80 13.08 -9.11
N ALA A 229 32.79 14.37 -9.46
CA ALA A 229 31.70 14.97 -10.24
C ALA A 229 31.63 14.40 -11.67
N ALA A 230 32.77 14.27 -12.36
CA ALA A 230 32.83 13.69 -13.70
C ALA A 230 32.39 12.22 -13.72
N PHE A 231 32.81 11.43 -12.73
CA PHE A 231 32.38 10.04 -12.55
C PHE A 231 30.86 9.95 -12.35
N ARG A 232 30.28 10.74 -11.43
CA ARG A 232 28.83 10.76 -11.20
C ARG A 232 28.04 11.12 -12.47
N ASN A 233 28.50 12.11 -13.23
CA ASN A 233 27.83 12.49 -14.47
C ASN A 233 27.86 11.38 -15.52
N LEU A 234 29.00 10.69 -15.67
CA LEU A 234 29.12 9.55 -16.59
C LEU A 234 28.30 8.34 -16.13
N LEU A 235 28.31 8.04 -14.83
CA LEU A 235 27.49 6.98 -14.24
C LEU A 235 26.00 7.22 -14.54
N TRP A 236 25.49 8.41 -14.25
CA TRP A 236 24.07 8.72 -14.50
C TRP A 236 23.72 8.70 -15.98
N ALA A 237 24.58 9.21 -16.86
CA ALA A 237 24.36 9.11 -18.30
C ALA A 237 24.35 7.64 -18.78
N GLY A 238 25.21 6.79 -18.21
CA GLY A 238 25.21 5.35 -18.48
C GLY A 238 23.96 4.64 -17.97
N LEU A 239 23.46 5.01 -16.78
CA LEU A 239 22.20 4.48 -16.24
C LEU A 239 20.99 4.94 -17.05
N ASP A 240 20.96 6.20 -17.49
CA ASP A 240 19.93 6.74 -18.40
C ASP A 240 19.91 5.94 -19.71
N GLN A 241 21.07 5.68 -20.31
CA GLN A 241 21.18 4.86 -21.53
C GLN A 241 20.73 3.41 -21.30
N MET A 242 21.18 2.78 -20.21
CA MET A 242 20.79 1.42 -19.84
C MET A 242 19.27 1.32 -19.70
N VAL A 243 18.65 2.23 -18.95
CA VAL A 243 17.20 2.27 -18.75
C VAL A 243 16.46 2.53 -20.06
N GLY A 244 16.99 3.37 -20.94
CA GLY A 244 16.45 3.57 -22.29
C GLY A 244 16.45 2.29 -23.13
N THR A 245 17.53 1.49 -23.07
CA THR A 245 17.59 0.17 -23.71
C THR A 245 16.57 -0.80 -23.09
N LEU A 246 16.46 -0.85 -21.75
CA LEU A 246 15.46 -1.68 -21.08
C LEU A 246 14.03 -1.34 -21.54
N ASP A 247 13.68 -0.05 -21.57
CA ASP A 247 12.36 0.43 -22.00
C ASP A 247 12.10 0.10 -23.47
N GLN A 248 13.10 0.27 -24.34
CA GLN A 248 13.00 -0.09 -25.75
C GLN A 248 12.71 -1.58 -25.95
N CYS A 249 13.46 -2.48 -25.29
CA CYS A 249 13.25 -3.92 -25.38
C CYS A 249 11.87 -4.32 -24.82
N LEU A 250 11.48 -3.77 -23.68
CA LEU A 250 10.17 -4.03 -23.08
C LEU A 250 9.02 -3.54 -23.98
N ALA A 251 9.16 -2.39 -24.63
CA ALA A 251 8.18 -1.89 -25.61
C ALA A 251 8.05 -2.80 -26.82
N GLN A 252 9.17 -3.35 -27.33
CA GLN A 252 9.16 -4.33 -28.43
C GLN A 252 8.44 -5.63 -28.02
N VAL A 253 8.68 -6.11 -26.80
CA VAL A 253 7.99 -7.31 -26.27
C VAL A 253 6.49 -7.04 -26.10
N ARG A 254 6.10 -5.90 -25.52
CA ARG A 254 4.68 -5.50 -25.38
C ARG A 254 3.99 -5.48 -26.75
N MET A 255 4.64 -4.91 -27.76
CA MET A 255 4.13 -4.89 -29.14
C MET A 255 3.97 -6.31 -29.72
N LEU A 256 4.96 -7.18 -29.54
CA LEU A 256 4.90 -8.59 -29.96
C LEU A 256 3.72 -9.32 -29.29
N CYS A 257 3.56 -9.17 -27.97
CA CYS A 257 2.48 -9.82 -27.21
C CYS A 257 1.09 -9.40 -27.70
N VAL A 258 0.87 -8.10 -27.93
CA VAL A 258 -0.40 -7.57 -28.43
C VAL A 258 -0.75 -8.18 -29.78
N ILE A 259 0.23 -8.36 -30.66
CA ILE A 259 0.01 -8.91 -32.01
C ILE A 259 -0.24 -10.42 -31.95
N LEU A 260 0.50 -11.17 -31.12
CA LEU A 260 0.30 -12.62 -30.94
C LEU A 260 -1.11 -12.94 -30.42
N LYS A 261 -1.67 -12.08 -29.56
CA LYS A 261 -3.03 -12.21 -29.01
C LYS A 261 -4.12 -11.77 -30.00
N LYS A 262 -3.80 -11.03 -31.07
CA LYS A 262 -4.80 -10.50 -32.02
C LYS A 262 -5.37 -11.63 -32.88
N LYS A 263 -6.69 -11.83 -32.83
CA LYS A 263 -7.42 -12.77 -33.69
C LYS A 263 -7.34 -12.32 -35.15
N ARG A 264 -6.82 -13.17 -36.04
CA ARG A 264 -6.81 -12.96 -37.49
C ARG A 264 -7.54 -14.11 -38.20
N SER A 265 -8.33 -13.77 -39.19
CA SER A 265 -8.98 -14.71 -40.11
C SER A 265 -7.95 -15.15 -41.15
N SER A 266 -7.49 -16.40 -41.07
CA SER A 266 -6.88 -17.04 -42.24
C SER A 266 -7.99 -17.31 -43.27
N ALA A 267 -7.72 -17.03 -44.54
CA ALA A 267 -8.65 -17.23 -45.64
C ALA A 267 -8.78 -18.72 -45.98
N GLY A 268 -9.53 -19.46 -45.16
CA GLY A 268 -9.82 -20.88 -45.39
C GLY A 268 -10.43 -21.54 -44.15
N ASN A 269 -11.74 -21.79 -44.20
CA ASN A 269 -12.57 -22.49 -43.22
C ASN A 269 -12.83 -21.77 -41.88
N ALA A 270 -14.05 -21.23 -41.75
CA ALA A 270 -14.54 -20.39 -40.65
C ALA A 270 -14.79 -21.11 -39.30
N SER A 271 -14.32 -22.35 -39.08
CA SER A 271 -14.67 -23.15 -37.88
C SER A 271 -13.58 -23.26 -36.82
N THR A 272 -12.33 -22.86 -37.06
CA THR A 272 -11.25 -22.87 -36.04
C THR A 272 -10.28 -21.71 -36.26
N SER A 273 -10.68 -20.47 -35.93
CA SER A 273 -9.75 -19.34 -35.89
C SER A 273 -8.92 -19.41 -34.60
N THR A 274 -7.80 -20.12 -34.66
CA THR A 274 -6.78 -20.19 -33.60
C THR A 274 -5.87 -18.97 -33.68
N THR A 275 -5.60 -18.32 -32.55
CA THR A 275 -4.62 -17.21 -32.48
C THR A 275 -3.21 -17.76 -32.55
N LEU A 276 -2.23 -16.98 -33.01
CA LEU A 276 -0.80 -17.34 -32.92
C LEU A 276 -0.40 -17.68 -31.47
N PHE A 277 -0.96 -16.94 -30.51
CA PHE A 277 -0.88 -17.23 -29.08
C PHE A 277 -1.32 -18.66 -28.73
N SER A 278 -2.46 -19.14 -29.23
CA SER A 278 -2.92 -20.51 -28.97
C SER A 278 -1.99 -21.58 -29.55
N GLY A 279 -1.38 -21.31 -30.71
CA GLY A 279 -0.36 -22.16 -31.31
C GLY A 279 0.89 -22.30 -30.42
N LEU A 280 1.37 -21.18 -29.87
CA LEU A 280 2.51 -21.16 -28.95
C LEU A 280 2.20 -21.86 -27.62
N CYS A 281 1.01 -21.67 -27.06
CA CYS A 281 0.58 -22.38 -25.85
C CYS A 281 0.53 -23.91 -26.07
N ASN A 282 0.05 -24.35 -27.23
CA ASN A 282 0.06 -25.78 -27.59
C ASN A 282 1.48 -26.32 -27.76
N TYR A 283 2.39 -25.54 -28.33
CA TYR A 283 3.80 -25.91 -28.43
C TYR A 283 4.43 -26.06 -27.04
N LEU A 284 4.18 -25.12 -26.12
CA LEU A 284 4.64 -25.22 -24.73
C LEU A 284 4.14 -26.49 -24.04
N LEU A 285 2.84 -26.78 -24.13
CA LEU A 285 2.24 -27.97 -23.51
C LEU A 285 2.83 -29.29 -24.02
N LYS A 286 3.34 -29.32 -25.26
CA LYS A 286 3.95 -30.51 -25.85
C LYS A 286 5.44 -30.67 -25.51
N ASN A 287 6.17 -29.56 -25.37
CA ASN A 287 7.64 -29.57 -25.35
C ASN A 287 8.26 -29.17 -23.99
N LEU A 288 7.45 -28.87 -22.96
CA LEU A 288 7.94 -28.51 -21.62
C LEU A 288 8.90 -29.54 -20.99
N ASP A 289 8.68 -30.83 -21.25
CA ASP A 289 9.50 -31.92 -20.72
C ASP A 289 10.71 -32.27 -21.62
N ASN A 290 10.82 -31.64 -22.80
CA ASN A 290 11.88 -31.93 -23.77
C ASN A 290 13.11 -31.04 -23.51
N PRO A 291 14.29 -31.59 -23.17
CA PRO A 291 15.48 -30.80 -22.89
C PRO A 291 15.97 -30.01 -24.10
N ASP A 292 15.81 -30.52 -25.33
CA ASP A 292 16.32 -29.89 -26.55
C ASP A 292 15.52 -28.63 -26.95
N GLU A 293 14.27 -28.53 -26.50
CA GLU A 293 13.36 -27.40 -26.80
C GLU A 293 13.13 -26.50 -25.57
N ARG A 294 13.93 -26.69 -24.52
CA ARG A 294 13.81 -25.97 -23.24
C ARG A 294 14.01 -24.46 -23.42
N ASP A 295 15.00 -24.05 -24.19
CA ASP A 295 15.31 -22.63 -24.42
C ASP A 295 14.19 -21.92 -25.22
N CYS A 296 13.62 -22.60 -26.22
CA CYS A 296 12.42 -22.15 -26.93
C CYS A 296 11.26 -21.94 -25.94
N CYS A 297 11.04 -22.91 -25.05
CA CYS A 297 9.97 -22.83 -24.06
C CYS A 297 10.16 -21.65 -23.10
N ILE A 298 11.38 -21.43 -22.61
CA ILE A 298 11.73 -20.30 -21.73
C ILE A 298 11.48 -18.97 -22.44
N ALA A 299 11.96 -18.81 -23.68
CA ALA A 299 11.80 -17.59 -24.45
C ALA A 299 10.32 -17.24 -24.71
N ILE A 300 9.52 -18.24 -25.09
CA ILE A 300 8.09 -18.06 -25.27
C ILE A 300 7.45 -17.63 -23.95
N MET A 301 7.80 -18.27 -22.82
CA MET A 301 7.26 -17.89 -21.50
C MET A 301 7.62 -16.45 -21.11
N MET A 302 8.85 -15.99 -21.37
CA MET A 302 9.26 -14.61 -21.10
C MET A 302 8.41 -13.56 -21.84
N VAL A 303 7.98 -13.88 -23.06
CA VAL A 303 7.10 -13.02 -23.86
C VAL A 303 5.65 -13.13 -23.36
N LEU A 304 5.13 -14.34 -23.16
CA LEU A 304 3.70 -14.53 -22.88
C LEU A 304 3.26 -14.05 -21.49
N TYR A 305 4.13 -14.10 -20.48
CA TYR A 305 3.82 -13.72 -19.08
C TYR A 305 4.09 -12.24 -18.74
N ASN A 306 4.16 -11.36 -19.74
CA ASN A 306 4.52 -9.96 -19.55
C ASN A 306 3.37 -9.12 -18.91
N GLU A 307 3.60 -8.63 -17.68
CA GLU A 307 3.00 -7.52 -16.89
C GLU A 307 1.49 -7.19 -16.92
N GLU A 308 0.65 -7.86 -17.69
CA GLU A 308 -0.79 -7.69 -17.55
C GLU A 308 -1.32 -8.65 -16.48
N ARG A 309 -1.73 -8.09 -15.33
CA ARG A 309 -2.50 -8.77 -14.27
C ARG A 309 -3.75 -9.51 -14.78
N ASN A 310 -4.09 -9.40 -16.07
CA ASN A 310 -5.12 -10.17 -16.77
C ASN A 310 -4.75 -11.65 -17.06
N CYS A 311 -3.49 -12.10 -16.88
CA CYS A 311 -3.15 -13.53 -17.02
C CYS A 311 -3.80 -14.44 -15.98
N ALA A 312 -4.36 -13.90 -14.89
CA ALA A 312 -5.02 -14.70 -13.85
C ALA A 312 -6.29 -15.43 -14.35
N ASN A 313 -6.90 -14.95 -15.45
CA ASN A 313 -8.17 -15.47 -15.96
C ASN A 313 -8.02 -16.47 -17.13
N ASP A 314 -6.80 -16.76 -17.58
CA ASP A 314 -6.58 -17.70 -18.68
C ASP A 314 -6.22 -19.10 -18.16
N PHE A 315 -7.15 -20.04 -18.30
CA PHE A 315 -7.03 -21.43 -17.87
C PHE A 315 -5.82 -22.15 -18.48
N VAL A 316 -5.39 -21.76 -19.69
CA VAL A 316 -4.26 -22.42 -20.36
C VAL A 316 -2.94 -21.97 -19.75
N LEU A 317 -2.77 -20.68 -19.47
CA LEU A 317 -1.59 -20.14 -18.80
C LEU A 317 -1.48 -20.68 -17.36
N SER A 318 -2.58 -20.81 -16.62
CA SER A 318 -2.53 -21.39 -15.26
C SER A 318 -2.06 -22.85 -15.27
N LYS A 319 -2.49 -23.64 -16.26
CA LYS A 319 -2.03 -25.03 -16.45
C LYS A 319 -0.56 -25.10 -16.84
N ILE A 320 -0.08 -24.23 -17.74
CA ILE A 320 1.35 -24.12 -18.11
C ILE A 320 2.18 -23.78 -16.87
N ARG A 321 1.75 -22.80 -16.07
CA ARG A 321 2.44 -22.42 -14.82
C ARG A 321 2.49 -23.58 -13.81
N GLN A 322 1.44 -24.38 -13.69
CA GLN A 322 1.43 -25.56 -12.82
C GLN A 322 2.41 -26.64 -13.30
N LEU A 323 2.47 -26.88 -14.61
CA LEU A 323 3.39 -27.84 -15.22
C LEU A 323 4.84 -27.37 -15.09
N ALA A 324 5.13 -26.11 -15.42
CA ALA A 324 6.46 -25.51 -15.25
C ALA A 324 7.01 -25.68 -13.82
N LYS A 325 6.16 -25.47 -12.80
CA LYS A 325 6.51 -25.70 -11.38
C LYS A 325 6.86 -27.15 -11.05
N LYS A 326 6.31 -28.13 -11.78
CA LYS A 326 6.61 -29.56 -11.58
C LYS A 326 7.91 -29.98 -12.26
N VAL A 327 8.30 -29.30 -13.34
CA VAL A 327 9.48 -29.64 -14.13
C VAL A 327 10.74 -29.07 -13.49
N ASP A 328 10.78 -27.76 -13.21
CA ASP A 328 11.96 -27.10 -12.63
C ASP A 328 11.61 -25.76 -11.95
N SER A 329 12.29 -25.47 -10.84
CA SER A 329 12.37 -24.16 -10.18
C SER A 329 12.69 -22.99 -11.12
N CYS A 330 13.61 -23.16 -12.07
CA CYS A 330 13.99 -22.09 -13.02
C CYS A 330 12.80 -21.69 -13.91
N LEU A 331 12.04 -22.67 -14.41
CA LEU A 331 10.85 -22.41 -15.22
C LEU A 331 9.73 -21.76 -14.40
N ALA A 332 9.64 -22.09 -13.10
CA ALA A 332 8.66 -21.49 -12.20
C ALA A 332 8.89 -19.98 -11.99
N GLU A 333 10.15 -19.55 -11.87
CA GLU A 333 10.54 -18.14 -11.69
C GLU A 333 10.34 -17.31 -12.98
N VAL A 334 10.62 -17.90 -14.16
CA VAL A 334 10.31 -17.24 -15.44
C VAL A 334 8.80 -17.06 -15.65
N CYS A 335 7.97 -17.98 -15.14
CA CYS A 335 6.50 -17.91 -15.22
C CYS A 335 5.86 -16.89 -14.26
N SER A 336 6.57 -16.37 -13.26
CA SER A 336 6.07 -15.32 -12.37
C SER A 336 6.27 -13.94 -12.97
N ASP A 337 7.47 -13.67 -13.49
CA ASP A 337 7.92 -12.30 -13.74
C ASP A 337 8.33 -12.03 -15.20
N GLY A 338 8.31 -13.05 -16.08
CA GLY A 338 8.56 -12.93 -17.51
C GLY A 338 9.95 -12.35 -17.84
N LEU A 339 10.04 -11.59 -18.94
CA LEU A 339 11.29 -10.89 -19.30
C LEU A 339 11.72 -9.88 -18.22
N LEU A 340 10.78 -9.22 -17.55
CA LEU A 340 11.09 -8.22 -16.53
C LEU A 340 11.77 -8.85 -15.30
N GLY A 341 11.32 -10.03 -14.89
CA GLY A 341 12.00 -10.83 -13.86
C GLY A 341 13.43 -11.14 -14.25
N TRP A 342 13.65 -11.62 -15.48
CA TRP A 342 14.99 -11.89 -15.98
C TRP A 342 15.89 -10.64 -16.01
N ILE A 343 15.36 -9.48 -16.43
CA ILE A 343 16.07 -8.19 -16.38
C ILE A 343 16.54 -7.89 -14.96
N VAL A 344 15.67 -8.08 -13.97
CA VAL A 344 16.01 -7.84 -12.55
C VAL A 344 17.05 -8.84 -12.06
N THR A 345 16.97 -10.11 -12.46
CA THR A 345 18.01 -11.10 -12.15
C THR A 345 19.36 -10.73 -12.78
N CYS A 346 19.37 -10.22 -14.02
CA CYS A 346 20.55 -9.71 -14.70
C CYS A 346 21.15 -8.48 -13.99
N LEU A 347 20.30 -7.51 -13.62
CA LEU A 347 20.70 -6.34 -12.82
C LEU A 347 21.32 -6.78 -11.50
N ASN A 348 20.70 -7.69 -10.75
CA ASN A 348 21.26 -8.21 -9.50
C ASN A 348 22.60 -8.92 -9.73
N ALA A 349 22.68 -9.82 -10.71
CA ALA A 349 23.88 -10.61 -11.00
C ALA A 349 25.09 -9.72 -11.36
N ILE A 350 24.87 -8.57 -11.99
CA ILE A 350 25.94 -7.65 -12.41
C ILE A 350 26.23 -6.60 -11.35
N PHE A 351 25.20 -5.95 -10.78
CA PHE A 351 25.38 -4.89 -9.79
C PHE A 351 25.80 -5.42 -8.42
N GLU A 352 25.32 -6.58 -7.97
CA GLU A 352 25.65 -7.09 -6.63
C GLU A 352 27.15 -7.37 -6.45
N PRO A 353 27.85 -8.06 -7.38
CA PRO A 353 29.30 -8.18 -7.33
C PRO A 353 30.02 -6.84 -7.49
N ALA A 354 29.53 -5.94 -8.35
CA ALA A 354 30.12 -4.62 -8.55
C ALA A 354 30.07 -3.77 -7.26
N LEU A 355 28.97 -3.85 -6.51
CA LEU A 355 28.77 -3.18 -5.23
C LEU A 355 29.58 -3.81 -4.08
N ARG A 356 29.90 -5.11 -4.16
CA ARG A 356 30.69 -5.85 -3.15
C ARG A 356 32.21 -5.78 -3.37
N ARG A 357 32.68 -5.94 -4.62
CA ARG A 357 34.10 -6.22 -4.93
C ARG A 357 34.99 -4.97 -5.00
N ARG A 358 34.47 -3.79 -5.36
CA ARG A 358 35.21 -2.50 -5.37
C ARG A 358 34.26 -1.30 -5.60
N SER A 359 34.59 -0.18 -4.93
CA SER A 359 34.02 1.18 -5.03
C SER A 359 32.91 1.56 -4.03
N GLY A 360 33.34 2.13 -2.90
CA GLY A 360 32.46 3.00 -2.11
C GLY A 360 31.80 4.09 -2.97
N GLN A 361 32.45 4.52 -4.06
CA GLN A 361 31.94 5.57 -4.95
C GLN A 361 30.66 5.20 -5.72
N LEU A 362 30.55 3.99 -6.28
CA LEU A 362 29.32 3.55 -6.99
C LEU A 362 28.16 3.40 -6.01
N LYS A 363 28.41 2.65 -4.92
CA LYS A 363 27.42 2.42 -3.87
C LYS A 363 26.97 3.74 -3.23
N GLU A 364 27.90 4.63 -2.91
CA GLU A 364 27.58 5.93 -2.31
C GLU A 364 26.77 6.81 -3.26
N ALA A 365 27.07 6.82 -4.57
CA ALA A 365 26.32 7.58 -5.57
C ALA A 365 24.88 7.09 -5.70
N LEU A 366 24.66 5.77 -5.79
CA LEU A 366 23.32 5.18 -5.91
C LEU A 366 22.49 5.36 -4.62
N GLU A 367 23.09 5.17 -3.45
CA GLU A 367 22.40 5.35 -2.16
C GLU A 367 22.11 6.83 -1.85
N ARG A 368 22.97 7.76 -2.29
CA ARG A 368 22.79 9.20 -2.03
C ARG A 368 21.72 9.83 -2.92
N ASP A 369 21.71 9.46 -4.20
CA ASP A 369 20.81 10.03 -5.21
C ASP A 369 19.69 9.04 -5.58
N TYR A 370 19.26 8.22 -4.60
CA TYR A 370 18.17 7.25 -4.78
C TYR A 370 16.90 7.82 -5.42
N PRO A 371 16.41 9.04 -5.09
CA PRO A 371 15.25 9.62 -5.77
C PRO A 371 15.44 9.74 -7.30
N ARG A 372 16.67 9.98 -7.77
CA ARG A 372 16.98 9.98 -9.20
C ARG A 372 16.91 8.58 -9.78
N LEU A 373 17.49 7.58 -9.10
CA LEU A 373 17.42 6.18 -9.50
C LEU A 373 15.96 5.70 -9.62
N LEU A 374 15.16 5.98 -8.60
CA LEU A 374 13.73 5.66 -8.57
C LEU A 374 12.99 6.29 -9.76
N LYS A 375 13.28 7.56 -10.08
CA LYS A 375 12.68 8.24 -11.23
C LYS A 375 12.99 7.55 -12.56
N LEU A 376 14.21 7.02 -12.74
CA LEU A 376 14.57 6.29 -13.97
C LEU A 376 13.71 5.04 -14.16
N PHE A 377 13.57 4.22 -13.12
CA PHE A 377 12.79 2.99 -13.20
C PHE A 377 11.28 3.22 -13.26
N LEU A 378 10.78 4.31 -12.65
CA LEU A 378 9.37 4.71 -12.78
C LEU A 378 9.01 5.06 -14.24
N ASN A 379 9.94 5.62 -15.02
CA ASN A 379 9.69 5.94 -16.43
C ASN A 379 9.51 4.70 -17.32
N ILE A 380 10.05 3.53 -16.95
CA ILE A 380 9.90 2.26 -17.68
C ILE A 380 8.50 1.67 -17.52
N SER A 381 7.87 1.98 -16.38
CA SER A 381 6.52 1.53 -16.06
C SER A 381 5.54 2.48 -16.74
N ASP A 382 4.98 2.08 -17.89
CA ASP A 382 3.97 2.87 -18.65
C ASP A 382 2.82 3.38 -17.74
N GLN A 383 2.57 2.67 -16.63
CA GLN A 383 1.80 3.19 -15.51
C GLN A 383 2.75 3.94 -14.56
N GLN A 384 2.80 5.26 -14.74
CA GLN A 384 3.64 6.23 -13.99
C GLN A 384 3.57 6.13 -12.45
N GLN A 385 2.88 5.17 -11.82
CA GLN A 385 2.58 5.15 -10.40
C GLN A 385 2.81 3.83 -9.64
N LEU A 386 3.12 2.71 -10.32
CA LEU A 386 3.46 1.45 -9.64
C LEU A 386 4.68 0.81 -10.27
N LEU A 387 5.70 0.59 -9.45
CA LEU A 387 6.78 -0.32 -9.78
C LEU A 387 6.25 -1.75 -9.72
N SER A 388 6.74 -2.59 -10.61
CA SER A 388 6.59 -4.03 -10.51
C SER A 388 7.33 -4.57 -9.28
N ASP A 389 6.83 -5.68 -8.72
CA ASP A 389 7.46 -6.31 -7.54
C ASP A 389 8.95 -6.65 -7.77
N PRO A 390 9.37 -7.15 -8.95
CA PRO A 390 10.79 -7.37 -9.25
C PRO A 390 11.64 -6.10 -9.14
N ILE A 391 11.22 -5.00 -9.76
CA ILE A 391 11.97 -3.73 -9.72
C ILE A 391 12.01 -3.18 -8.28
N ARG A 392 10.90 -3.30 -7.54
CA ARG A 392 10.84 -2.87 -6.13
C ARG A 392 11.85 -3.61 -5.27
N ASN A 393 12.01 -4.93 -5.48
CA ASN A 393 12.97 -5.74 -4.75
C ASN A 393 14.43 -5.33 -5.06
N PHE A 394 14.74 -5.03 -6.32
CA PHE A 394 16.06 -4.50 -6.71
C PHE A 394 16.38 -3.15 -6.05
N LEU A 395 15.38 -2.25 -5.96
CA LEU A 395 15.56 -0.90 -5.43
C LEU A 395 15.56 -0.82 -3.89
N SER A 396 14.99 -1.83 -3.22
CA SER A 396 14.79 -1.85 -1.76
C SER A 396 16.05 -1.61 -0.91
N PRO A 397 17.24 -2.18 -1.23
CA PRO A 397 18.45 -1.92 -0.45
C PRO A 397 18.89 -0.45 -0.51
N PHE A 398 18.77 0.19 -1.69
CA PHE A 398 19.12 1.60 -1.89
C PHE A 398 18.13 2.53 -1.19
N GLU A 399 16.83 2.20 -1.25
CA GLU A 399 15.79 2.94 -0.53
C GLU A 399 16.06 2.91 0.98
N THR A 400 16.37 1.73 1.53
CA THR A 400 16.65 1.54 2.96
C THR A 400 17.86 2.35 3.40
N ALA A 401 18.95 2.30 2.62
CA ALA A 401 20.15 3.09 2.88
C ALA A 401 19.89 4.60 2.80
N TYR A 402 19.13 5.05 1.79
CA TYR A 402 18.74 6.45 1.64
C TYR A 402 17.91 6.94 2.83
N LEU A 403 16.89 6.18 3.24
CA LEU A 403 16.05 6.51 4.40
C LEU A 403 16.85 6.51 5.71
N GLY A 404 17.79 5.58 5.89
CA GLY A 404 18.69 5.57 7.05
C GLY A 404 19.58 6.80 7.12
N ARG A 405 20.15 7.23 5.98
CA ARG A 405 20.95 8.47 5.88
C ARG A 405 20.11 9.71 6.12
N CYS A 406 18.90 9.77 5.56
CA CYS A 406 17.95 10.85 5.79
C CYS A 406 17.65 11.00 7.28
N LEU A 407 17.29 9.90 7.96
CA LEU A 407 17.03 9.91 9.41
C LEU A 407 18.27 10.38 10.19
N THR A 408 19.46 9.88 9.85
CA THR A 408 20.71 10.26 10.52
C THR A 408 20.96 11.77 10.40
N ARG A 409 20.83 12.36 9.20
CA ARG A 409 20.99 13.81 8.99
C ARG A 409 19.98 14.64 9.79
N LEU A 410 18.73 14.20 9.83
CA LEU A 410 17.68 14.87 10.61
C LEU A 410 18.01 14.83 12.09
N CYS A 411 18.39 13.66 12.62
CA CYS A 411 18.78 13.50 14.02
C CYS A 411 20.06 14.26 14.39
N ASP A 412 21.09 14.24 13.53
CA ASP A 412 22.34 14.97 13.72
C ASP A 412 22.09 16.49 13.77
N ARG A 413 21.17 17.00 12.94
CA ARG A 413 20.78 18.42 12.98
C ARG A 413 20.11 18.80 14.30
N VAL A 414 19.26 17.94 14.84
CA VAL A 414 18.69 18.13 16.19
C VAL A 414 19.82 18.10 17.21
N ASN A 415 20.61 17.03 17.26
CA ASN A 415 21.69 16.86 18.24
C ASN A 415 22.69 18.03 18.23
N SER A 416 23.08 18.52 17.05
CA SER A 416 23.98 19.67 16.91
C SER A 416 23.36 20.97 17.44
N THR A 417 22.04 21.14 17.36
CA THR A 417 21.35 22.34 17.88
C THR A 417 21.33 22.35 19.42
N PHE A 418 21.38 21.18 20.04
CA PHE A 418 21.35 21.01 21.50
C PHE A 418 22.72 20.65 22.12
N ALA A 419 23.81 20.62 21.35
CA ALA A 419 25.11 20.14 21.83
C ALA A 419 25.73 21.02 22.93
N ASP A 420 25.59 22.35 22.80
CA ASP A 420 26.18 23.35 23.72
C ASP A 420 25.17 23.88 24.76
N VAL A 421 23.98 23.27 24.82
CA VAL A 421 22.87 23.74 25.66
C VAL A 421 22.93 23.05 27.02
N THR A 422 23.06 23.85 28.08
CA THR A 422 23.12 23.37 29.46
C THR A 422 22.00 23.98 30.30
N THR A 423 21.55 23.24 31.32
CA THR A 423 20.50 23.67 32.27
C THR A 423 21.01 24.68 33.32
N SER A 424 22.28 25.10 33.26
CA SER A 424 22.89 25.94 34.29
C SER A 424 22.22 27.32 34.42
N GLU A 425 22.13 27.79 35.66
CA GLU A 425 21.46 29.03 36.06
C GLU A 425 22.30 30.29 35.83
N SER A 426 23.61 30.16 35.54
CA SER A 426 24.52 31.29 35.34
C SER A 426 24.53 31.81 33.90
N ASN A 427 24.02 33.03 33.70
CA ASN A 427 24.02 33.87 32.49
C ASN A 427 23.32 33.30 31.24
N GLY A 428 22.31 34.03 30.76
CA GLY A 428 21.30 33.63 29.77
C GLY A 428 21.74 33.41 28.31
N GLU A 429 22.92 32.84 28.05
CA GLU A 429 23.43 32.62 26.68
C GLU A 429 23.31 31.17 26.16
N ASN A 430 22.90 30.21 26.98
CA ASN A 430 22.97 28.77 26.64
C ASN A 430 21.64 28.11 26.23
N LEU A 431 20.67 28.84 25.66
CA LEU A 431 19.41 28.27 25.14
C LEU A 431 19.35 28.28 23.59
N PRO A 432 18.69 27.30 22.95
CA PRO A 432 18.49 27.29 21.50
C PRO A 432 17.78 28.55 21.02
N ARG A 433 18.21 29.16 19.91
CA ARG A 433 17.56 30.36 19.37
C ARG A 433 16.39 29.96 18.47
N LEU A 434 15.37 30.83 18.33
CA LEU A 434 14.23 30.57 17.44
C LEU A 434 14.65 30.29 15.98
N ILE A 435 15.74 30.92 15.51
CA ILE A 435 16.29 30.67 14.17
C ILE A 435 16.83 29.24 14.00
N ASP A 436 17.23 28.57 15.09
CA ASP A 436 17.73 27.20 15.02
C ASP A 436 16.59 26.21 14.76
N ALA A 437 15.36 26.51 15.22
CA ALA A 437 14.16 25.78 14.83
C ALA A 437 13.92 25.89 13.31
N GLU A 438 14.07 27.08 12.74
CA GLU A 438 13.93 27.29 11.29
C GLU A 438 15.00 26.52 10.51
N ARG A 439 16.24 26.50 10.97
CA ARG A 439 17.33 25.74 10.34
C ARG A 439 17.10 24.22 10.39
N MET A 440 16.52 23.70 11.47
CA MET A 440 16.11 22.29 11.56
C MET A 440 15.02 21.99 10.51
N VAL A 441 13.99 22.83 10.43
CA VAL A 441 12.93 22.68 9.43
C VAL A 441 13.46 22.86 8.00
N GLN A 442 14.45 23.71 7.77
CA GLN A 442 15.09 23.85 6.46
C GLN A 442 15.75 22.53 6.01
N THR A 443 16.32 21.77 6.94
CA THR A 443 16.88 20.43 6.64
C THR A 443 15.76 19.48 6.22
N VAL A 444 14.61 19.51 6.92
CA VAL A 444 13.40 18.77 6.52
C VAL A 444 12.93 19.19 5.13
N ALA A 445 12.85 20.48 4.84
CA ALA A 445 12.46 21.01 3.53
C ALA A 445 13.36 20.46 2.41
N THR A 446 14.68 20.43 2.63
CA THR A 446 15.62 19.88 1.64
C THR A 446 15.39 18.38 1.39
N GLU A 447 15.21 17.57 2.43
CA GLU A 447 14.98 16.12 2.29
C GLU A 447 13.61 15.81 1.64
N LEU A 448 12.58 16.59 1.96
CA LEU A 448 11.25 16.48 1.36
C LEU A 448 11.22 16.93 -0.12
N ALA A 449 11.95 17.99 -0.48
CA ALA A 449 11.98 18.49 -1.86
C ALA A 449 12.45 17.42 -2.87
N HIS A 450 13.46 16.62 -2.51
CA HIS A 450 14.00 15.56 -3.38
C HIS A 450 13.00 14.42 -3.63
N SER A 451 12.12 14.11 -2.67
CA SER A 451 11.15 13.01 -2.78
C SER A 451 9.79 13.44 -3.33
N ALA A 452 9.35 14.67 -3.01
CA ALA A 452 8.07 15.22 -3.45
C ALA A 452 7.94 15.24 -4.98
N ALA A 453 9.06 15.42 -5.69
CA ALA A 453 9.10 15.45 -7.15
C ALA A 453 9.08 14.07 -7.82
N VAL A 454 9.24 12.98 -7.07
CA VAL A 454 9.51 11.63 -7.62
C VAL A 454 8.38 10.65 -7.38
N GLN A 455 7.95 10.45 -6.13
CA GLN A 455 6.91 9.46 -5.82
C GLN A 455 6.27 9.73 -4.46
N ARG A 456 4.95 9.56 -4.36
CA ARG A 456 4.20 9.72 -3.10
C ARG A 456 4.65 8.77 -1.99
N GLU A 457 4.94 7.51 -2.33
CA GLU A 457 5.33 6.49 -1.34
C GLU A 457 6.64 6.89 -0.63
N LEU A 458 7.67 7.27 -1.40
CA LEU A 458 8.94 7.76 -0.85
C LEU A 458 8.74 9.02 0.00
N PHE A 459 7.91 9.97 -0.47
CA PHE A 459 7.58 11.18 0.29
C PHE A 459 6.97 10.86 1.67
N CYS A 460 6.04 9.90 1.73
CA CYS A 460 5.45 9.46 2.99
C CYS A 460 6.49 8.78 3.90
N LYS A 461 7.36 7.92 3.36
CA LYS A 461 8.44 7.28 4.12
C LYS A 461 9.43 8.29 4.72
N ILE A 462 9.79 9.34 4.00
CA ILE A 462 10.62 10.44 4.55
C ILE A 462 9.84 11.19 5.62
N THR A 463 8.55 11.45 5.42
CA THR A 463 7.69 12.09 6.42
C THR A 463 7.62 11.29 7.73
N CYS A 464 7.64 9.95 7.67
CA CYS A 464 7.78 9.10 8.86
C CYS A 464 9.13 9.27 9.57
N ASN A 465 10.22 9.51 8.84
CA ASN A 465 11.51 9.84 9.46
C ASN A 465 11.49 11.23 10.12
N VAL A 466 10.77 12.19 9.54
CA VAL A 466 10.54 13.50 10.16
C VAL A 466 9.73 13.33 11.46
N ALA A 467 8.75 12.44 11.51
CA ALA A 467 8.06 12.12 12.77
C ALA A 467 9.01 11.57 13.86
N LYS A 468 10.01 10.76 13.49
CA LYS A 468 11.06 10.31 14.43
C LYS A 468 11.97 11.46 14.89
N MET A 469 12.27 12.41 14.00
CA MET A 469 13.00 13.64 14.35
C MET A 469 12.21 14.49 15.36
N VAL A 470 10.88 14.58 15.19
CA VAL A 470 9.96 15.27 16.12
C VAL A 470 10.04 14.63 17.52
N ALA A 471 10.04 13.30 17.61
CA ALA A 471 10.19 12.60 18.90
C ALA A 471 11.55 12.90 19.57
N LEU A 472 12.66 12.85 18.82
CA LEU A 472 13.97 13.21 19.36
C LEU A 472 14.04 14.68 19.81
N PHE A 473 13.49 15.59 19.01
CA PHE A 473 13.39 17.00 19.36
C PHE A 473 12.59 17.19 20.65
N SER A 474 11.48 16.47 20.81
CA SER A 474 10.65 16.47 22.01
C SER A 474 11.46 16.10 23.25
N THR A 475 12.15 14.97 23.23
CA THR A 475 12.99 14.50 24.35
C THR A 475 14.08 15.51 24.72
N LYS A 476 14.68 16.19 23.72
CA LYS A 476 15.70 17.22 23.96
C LYS A 476 15.14 18.47 24.60
N VAL A 477 13.95 18.93 24.20
CA VAL A 477 13.27 20.07 24.82
C VAL A 477 12.81 19.73 26.23
N GLU A 478 12.23 18.54 26.43
CA GLU A 478 11.74 18.09 27.74
C GLU A 478 12.86 18.06 28.79
N ALA A 479 14.06 17.63 28.41
CA ALA A 479 15.24 17.62 29.27
C ALA A 479 15.70 19.02 29.75
N LEU A 480 15.23 20.10 29.12
CA LEU A 480 15.58 21.48 29.46
C LEU A 480 14.52 22.19 30.31
N ILE A 481 13.38 21.55 30.57
CA ILE A 481 12.30 22.14 31.36
C ILE A 481 12.78 22.37 32.80
N ILE A 482 12.63 23.61 33.28
CA ILE A 482 13.02 23.99 34.63
C ILE A 482 11.83 23.78 35.57
N THR A 483 12.02 22.94 36.58
CA THR A 483 11.04 22.65 37.64
C THR A 483 11.56 23.04 39.03
N SER A 484 12.48 24.01 39.11
CA SER A 484 12.97 24.54 40.38
C SER A 484 11.86 25.29 41.13
N PRO A 485 11.95 25.47 42.47
CA PRO A 485 10.93 26.18 43.25
C PRO A 485 10.61 27.59 42.72
N GLU A 486 11.59 28.29 42.14
CA GLU A 486 11.44 29.61 41.52
C GLU A 486 10.50 29.62 40.30
N ALA A 487 10.34 28.47 39.63
CA ALA A 487 9.41 28.34 38.52
C ALA A 487 7.94 28.32 38.99
N PHE A 488 7.69 27.93 40.25
CA PHE A 488 6.36 27.83 40.88
C PHE A 488 5.95 29.07 41.67
N GLN A 489 6.74 30.15 41.63
CA GLN A 489 6.46 31.36 42.41
C GLN A 489 5.87 32.46 41.52
N VAL A 490 4.88 33.18 42.04
CA VAL A 490 4.49 34.48 41.49
C VAL A 490 5.14 35.55 42.35
N SER A 491 6.11 36.28 41.77
CA SER A 491 6.92 37.26 42.51
C SER A 491 6.06 38.41 43.05
N ALA A 492 6.42 38.91 44.24
CA ALA A 492 5.81 40.10 44.84
C ALA A 492 6.05 41.36 43.98
N ASP A 493 7.18 41.42 43.29
CA ASP A 493 7.61 42.53 42.43
C ASP A 493 6.90 42.57 41.07
N GLY A 494 6.01 41.61 40.79
CA GLY A 494 5.21 41.55 39.56
C GLY A 494 5.86 40.84 38.37
N LEU A 495 7.20 40.74 38.29
CA LEU A 495 7.89 40.25 37.09
C LEU A 495 8.12 38.71 37.06
N PRO A 496 8.11 38.08 35.85
CA PRO A 496 8.40 36.66 35.69
C PRO A 496 9.86 36.32 36.02
N THR A 497 10.06 35.22 36.75
CA THR A 497 11.39 34.74 37.14
C THR A 497 12.21 34.27 35.94
N THR A 498 13.53 34.20 36.07
CA THR A 498 14.41 33.70 35.00
C THR A 498 14.03 32.27 34.59
N ALA A 499 13.67 31.41 35.55
CA ALA A 499 13.16 30.07 35.29
C ALA A 499 11.88 30.08 34.43
N GLN A 500 10.92 30.96 34.74
CA GLN A 500 9.69 31.11 33.98
C GLN A 500 9.94 31.66 32.57
N GLN A 501 10.83 32.65 32.43
CA GLN A 501 11.22 33.19 31.13
C GLN A 501 11.89 32.11 30.25
N LYS A 502 12.75 31.27 30.83
CA LYS A 502 13.39 30.14 30.13
C LYS A 502 12.36 29.10 29.68
N ASN A 503 11.41 28.71 30.53
CA ASN A 503 10.33 27.80 30.13
C ASN A 503 9.42 28.41 29.06
N ALA A 504 9.08 29.69 29.15
CA ALA A 504 8.31 30.40 28.13
C ALA A 504 9.05 30.41 26.78
N HIS A 505 10.37 30.61 26.80
CA HIS A 505 11.22 30.51 25.60
C HIS A 505 11.21 29.11 24.99
N LEU A 506 11.28 28.04 25.79
CA LEU A 506 11.18 26.65 25.29
C LEU A 506 9.84 26.36 24.61
N VAL A 507 8.74 26.88 25.17
CA VAL A 507 7.40 26.79 24.55
C VAL A 507 7.38 27.52 23.21
N ASN A 508 7.88 28.76 23.16
CA ASN A 508 7.96 29.53 21.93
C ASN A 508 8.83 28.83 20.86
N PHE A 509 10.00 28.32 21.25
CA PHE A 509 10.91 27.57 20.38
C PHE A 509 10.24 26.33 19.80
N THR A 510 9.52 25.57 20.62
CA THR A 510 8.75 24.39 20.20
C THR A 510 7.63 24.76 19.25
N CYS A 511 6.85 25.80 19.56
CA CYS A 511 5.76 26.25 18.69
C CYS A 511 6.27 26.80 17.36
N THR A 512 7.40 27.53 17.34
CA THR A 512 8.05 27.97 16.09
C THR A 512 8.48 26.78 15.24
N PHE A 513 9.08 25.75 15.86
CA PHE A 513 9.41 24.51 15.15
C PHE A 513 8.16 23.84 14.55
N VAL A 514 7.10 23.70 15.34
CA VAL A 514 5.82 23.10 14.90
C VAL A 514 5.20 23.87 13.74
N ASP A 515 5.07 25.19 13.85
CA ASP A 515 4.45 26.04 12.84
C ASP A 515 5.20 25.94 11.50
N ARG A 516 6.53 26.13 11.54
CA ARG A 516 7.39 26.05 10.36
C ARG A 516 7.37 24.66 9.74
N LEU A 517 7.40 23.61 10.55
CA LEU A 517 7.34 22.23 10.08
C LEU A 517 6.04 21.93 9.34
N ARG A 518 4.90 22.33 9.92
CA ARG A 518 3.57 22.13 9.32
C ARG A 518 3.44 22.89 8.00
N ILE A 519 3.87 24.15 7.95
CA ILE A 519 3.87 24.96 6.71
C ILE A 519 4.71 24.29 5.62
N THR A 520 5.92 23.85 5.97
CA THR A 520 6.85 23.21 5.03
C THR A 520 6.27 21.91 4.46
N VAL A 521 5.78 21.02 5.32
CA VAL A 521 5.16 19.74 4.91
C VAL A 521 3.90 20.00 4.09
N ALA A 522 3.07 20.97 4.49
CA ALA A 522 1.87 21.33 3.75
C ALA A 522 2.19 21.86 2.35
N GLY A 523 3.22 22.70 2.21
CA GLY A 523 3.68 23.25 0.94
C GLY A 523 4.26 22.19 0.00
N HIS A 524 5.07 21.25 0.51
CA HIS A 524 5.53 20.13 -0.33
C HIS A 524 4.41 19.16 -0.69
N ALA A 525 3.46 18.94 0.22
CA ALA A 525 2.30 18.09 -0.04
C ALA A 525 1.35 18.69 -1.10
N THR A 526 1.16 20.02 -1.15
CA THR A 526 0.34 20.64 -2.21
C THR A 526 1.01 20.50 -3.57
N VAL A 527 2.32 20.74 -3.67
CA VAL A 527 3.09 20.53 -4.91
C VAL A 527 2.98 19.07 -5.37
N GLN A 528 3.11 18.13 -4.44
CA GLN A 528 2.98 16.69 -4.72
C GLN A 528 1.55 16.32 -5.18
N GLN A 529 0.51 16.91 -4.59
CA GLN A 529 -0.88 16.70 -5.00
C GLN A 529 -1.18 17.28 -6.39
N GLN A 530 -0.70 18.48 -6.69
CA GLN A 530 -0.87 19.13 -7.99
C GLN A 530 -0.20 18.33 -9.12
N MET A 531 0.94 17.69 -8.82
CA MET A 531 1.74 17.02 -9.84
C MET A 531 1.28 15.58 -10.13
N TRP A 532 0.47 14.95 -9.27
CA TRP A 532 0.19 13.50 -9.36
C TRP A 532 -1.29 13.10 -9.22
N GLU A 533 -2.25 14.04 -9.22
CA GLU A 533 -3.73 13.85 -9.21
C GLU A 533 -4.25 12.48 -8.72
N CYS A 534 -3.87 11.98 -7.53
CA CYS A 534 -4.32 10.66 -7.06
C CYS A 534 -4.34 10.56 -5.54
N ARG A 535 -5.54 10.45 -4.95
CA ARG A 535 -5.73 9.82 -3.64
C ARG A 535 -5.83 8.31 -3.84
N LYS A 536 -4.75 7.57 -3.61
CA LYS A 536 -4.88 6.12 -3.35
C LYS A 536 -5.54 5.94 -1.98
N LEU A 537 -6.56 5.08 -1.92
CA LEU A 537 -7.15 4.62 -0.66
C LEU A 537 -6.09 3.77 0.09
N GLY A 538 -5.66 4.21 1.27
CA GLY A 538 -4.75 3.45 2.14
C GLY A 538 -3.31 3.97 2.28
N VAL A 539 -2.88 4.98 1.51
CA VAL A 539 -1.58 5.64 1.76
C VAL A 539 -1.80 6.79 2.73
N GLU A 540 -1.15 6.74 3.90
CA GLU A 540 -1.23 7.76 4.95
C GLU A 540 -0.98 9.16 4.37
N ASP A 541 -1.75 10.15 4.83
CA ASP A 541 -1.55 11.54 4.42
C ASP A 541 -0.30 12.10 5.12
N PRO A 542 0.69 12.65 4.38
CA PRO A 542 1.90 13.23 4.97
C PRO A 542 1.61 14.26 6.08
N ARG A 543 0.53 15.05 5.91
CA ARG A 543 0.11 16.02 6.94
C ARG A 543 -0.39 15.30 8.20
N ALA A 544 -1.19 14.27 8.05
CA ALA A 544 -1.71 13.49 9.17
C ALA A 544 -0.60 12.76 9.95
N ILE A 545 0.45 12.27 9.28
CA ILE A 545 1.62 11.64 9.94
C ILE A 545 2.28 12.65 10.91
N ILE A 546 2.52 13.86 10.42
CA ILE A 546 3.18 14.92 11.20
C ILE A 546 2.26 15.45 12.30
N ASP A 547 0.99 15.71 12.00
CA ASP A 547 0.02 16.16 12.99
C ASP A 547 -0.13 15.13 14.13
N LYS A 548 -0.14 13.82 13.82
CA LYS A 548 -0.14 12.74 14.82
C LYS A 548 1.13 12.79 15.69
N ALA A 549 2.31 12.93 15.09
CA ALA A 549 3.58 13.01 15.82
C ALA A 549 3.64 14.24 16.75
N ILE A 550 3.18 15.40 16.28
CA ILE A 550 3.15 16.63 17.08
C ILE A 550 2.21 16.49 18.28
N VAL A 551 1.00 15.96 18.06
CA VAL A 551 0.02 15.75 19.14
C VAL A 551 0.53 14.76 20.21
N THR A 552 1.21 13.70 19.77
CA THR A 552 1.69 12.65 20.67
C THR A 552 2.92 13.07 21.45
N GLU A 553 3.87 13.75 20.81
CA GLU A 553 5.18 14.04 21.39
C GLU A 553 5.31 15.47 21.93
N LEU A 554 4.84 16.51 21.21
CA LEU A 554 5.17 17.91 21.52
C LEU A 554 4.09 18.65 22.32
N SER A 555 2.81 18.34 22.10
CA SER A 555 1.73 19.01 22.84
C SER A 555 1.84 18.77 24.35
N SER A 556 2.27 17.58 24.78
CA SER A 556 2.54 17.28 26.20
C SER A 556 3.72 18.09 26.72
N VAL A 557 4.82 18.17 25.99
CA VAL A 557 6.04 18.90 26.40
C VAL A 557 5.78 20.39 26.59
N CYS A 558 5.01 21.02 25.69
CA CYS A 558 4.60 22.41 25.88
C CYS A 558 3.80 22.61 27.17
N LEU A 559 2.87 21.71 27.50
CA LEU A 559 2.09 21.79 28.74
C LEU A 559 2.96 21.52 29.98
N SER A 560 3.88 20.56 29.91
CA SER A 560 4.84 20.28 30.99
C SER A 560 5.74 21.49 31.30
N ALA A 561 6.19 22.21 30.27
CA ALA A 561 6.98 23.43 30.44
C ALA A 561 6.17 24.57 31.09
N LEU A 562 4.86 24.60 30.84
CA LEU A 562 3.93 25.59 31.41
C LEU A 562 3.43 25.25 32.80
N GLU A 563 3.45 23.97 33.19
CA GLU A 563 2.88 23.48 34.45
C GLU A 563 3.34 24.28 35.69
N PRO A 564 4.63 24.67 35.84
CA PRO A 564 5.05 25.45 37.01
C PRO A 564 4.31 26.79 37.14
N LEU A 565 4.17 27.53 36.04
CA LEU A 565 3.46 28.81 36.01
C LEU A 565 1.96 28.61 36.19
N LEU A 566 1.36 27.64 35.49
CA LEU A 566 -0.07 27.35 35.58
C LEU A 566 -0.47 26.95 37.00
N LYS A 567 0.36 26.12 37.65
CA LYS A 567 0.17 25.72 39.04
C LYS A 567 0.33 26.91 39.98
N ALA A 568 1.34 27.77 39.79
CA ALA A 568 1.53 28.97 40.60
C ALA A 568 0.30 29.91 40.53
N ILE A 569 -0.25 30.13 39.33
CA ILE A 569 -1.46 30.94 39.13
C ILE A 569 -2.66 30.31 39.85
N LYS A 570 -2.86 29.00 39.66
CA LYS A 570 -3.96 28.27 40.28
C LYS A 570 -3.85 28.32 41.81
N ASP A 571 -2.71 27.96 42.37
CA ASP A 571 -2.51 27.86 43.82
C ASP A 571 -2.62 29.25 44.48
N TYR A 572 -2.16 30.33 43.82
CA TYR A 572 -2.37 31.70 44.32
C TYR A 572 -3.87 32.07 44.39
N ILE A 573 -4.65 31.73 43.36
CA ILE A 573 -6.10 31.98 43.37
C ILE A 573 -6.80 31.14 44.45
N LEU A 574 -6.48 29.84 44.50
CA LEU A 574 -7.16 28.87 45.38
C LEU A 574 -6.81 29.03 46.87
N ASP A 575 -5.52 29.18 47.20
CA ASP A 575 -5.07 29.15 48.59
C ASP A 575 -4.91 30.55 49.21
N TYR A 576 -4.79 31.60 48.41
CA TYR A 576 -4.58 32.97 48.91
C TYR A 576 -5.77 33.92 48.67
N ILE A 577 -6.33 33.95 47.45
CA ILE A 577 -7.40 34.90 47.12
C ILE A 577 -8.76 34.42 47.63
N LEU A 578 -9.24 33.27 47.17
CA LEU A 578 -10.62 32.81 47.44
C LEU A 578 -10.93 32.63 48.95
N PRO A 579 -10.02 32.17 49.82
CA PRO A 579 -10.30 32.04 51.25
C PRO A 579 -10.59 33.38 51.95
N ARG A 580 -10.10 34.50 51.42
CA ARG A 580 -10.35 35.84 51.97
C ARG A 580 -11.82 36.24 51.90
N MET A 581 -12.60 35.63 50.99
CA MET A 581 -14.05 35.80 50.92
C MET A 581 -14.75 35.59 52.27
N HIS A 582 -14.25 34.67 53.11
CA HIS A 582 -14.86 34.35 54.40
C HIS A 582 -14.35 35.21 55.57
N LYS A 583 -13.35 36.07 55.33
CA LYS A 583 -12.74 36.95 56.34
C LYS A 583 -13.04 38.43 56.08
N GLU A 584 -13.11 38.81 54.81
CA GLU A 584 -13.41 40.17 54.35
C GLU A 584 -14.91 40.30 54.08
N ILE A 585 -15.68 40.37 55.17
CA ILE A 585 -17.13 40.58 55.10
C ILE A 585 -17.37 41.95 54.43
N PRO A 586 -18.22 42.04 53.40
CA PRO A 586 -18.41 43.27 52.65
C PRO A 586 -19.15 44.33 53.49
N ASP A 587 -18.43 45.38 53.90
CA ASP A 587 -18.98 46.59 54.51
C ASP A 587 -19.01 47.73 53.49
N GLY A 588 -20.21 48.17 53.09
CA GLY A 588 -20.40 49.29 52.14
C GLY A 588 -20.57 48.88 50.67
N ASP A 589 -20.73 49.87 49.77
CA ASP A 589 -21.11 49.69 48.35
C ASP A 589 -19.98 49.30 47.39
N GLU A 590 -18.73 49.28 47.84
CA GLU A 590 -17.56 48.96 47.02
C GLU A 590 -17.32 47.44 46.89
N ASP A 591 -16.62 47.04 45.82
CA ASP A 591 -16.17 45.66 45.66
C ASP A 591 -15.20 45.28 46.80
N PRO A 592 -15.31 44.07 47.37
CA PRO A 592 -14.41 43.62 48.42
C PRO A 592 -12.93 43.65 47.99
N PRO A 593 -11.98 43.92 48.90
CA PRO A 593 -10.55 43.98 48.56
C PRO A 593 -10.03 42.75 47.83
N TYR A 594 -10.48 41.54 48.20
CA TYR A 594 -10.08 40.31 47.50
C TYR A 594 -10.51 40.26 46.01
N VAL A 595 -11.61 40.92 45.62
CA VAL A 595 -12.07 41.00 44.21
C VAL A 595 -11.16 41.92 43.42
N HIS A 596 -10.85 43.10 43.97
CA HIS A 596 -9.90 44.03 43.37
C HIS A 596 -8.50 43.42 43.24
N ASP A 597 -8.02 42.73 44.28
CA ASP A 597 -6.72 42.06 44.28
C ASP A 597 -6.64 40.95 43.23
N LEU A 598 -7.74 40.22 43.00
CA LEU A 598 -7.83 39.24 41.92
C LEU A 598 -7.78 39.91 40.55
N GLN A 599 -8.57 40.96 40.32
CA GLN A 599 -8.57 41.69 39.05
C GLN A 599 -7.18 42.26 38.75
N ALA A 600 -6.53 42.86 39.75
CA ALA A 600 -5.17 43.35 39.65
C ALA A 600 -4.18 42.22 39.37
N PHE A 601 -4.30 41.08 40.05
CA PHE A 601 -3.47 39.89 39.81
C PHE A 601 -3.63 39.35 38.38
N ILE A 602 -4.87 39.16 37.91
CA ILE A 602 -5.15 38.66 36.55
C ILE A 602 -4.62 39.64 35.50
N ASN A 603 -4.80 40.95 35.73
CA ASN A 603 -4.26 41.95 34.82
C ASN A 603 -2.73 41.87 34.75
N ARG A 604 -2.04 41.75 35.90
CA ARG A 604 -0.58 41.54 35.95
C ARG A 604 -0.15 40.27 35.21
N MET A 605 -0.84 39.14 35.43
CA MET A 605 -0.56 37.90 34.69
C MET A 605 -0.62 38.15 33.18
N ARG A 606 -1.69 38.81 32.71
CA ARG A 606 -1.90 39.11 31.30
C ARG A 606 -0.84 40.05 30.71
N THR A 607 -0.43 41.09 31.44
CA THR A 607 0.47 42.13 30.92
C THR A 607 1.96 41.79 31.08
N GLU A 608 2.32 41.01 32.10
CA GLU A 608 3.73 40.79 32.46
C GLU A 608 4.19 39.34 32.23
N TYR A 609 3.32 38.34 32.48
CA TYR A 609 3.69 36.93 32.31
C TYR A 609 3.30 36.38 30.94
N LEU A 610 2.12 36.75 30.44
CA LEU A 610 1.57 36.17 29.21
C LEU A 610 2.06 36.86 27.93
N THR A 611 2.63 38.07 28.02
CA THR A 611 3.15 38.82 26.86
C THR A 611 4.43 38.22 26.27
N GLY A 612 5.15 37.41 27.05
CA GLY A 612 6.36 36.72 26.59
C GLY A 612 6.10 35.56 25.61
N PHE A 613 4.86 35.19 25.36
CA PHE A 613 4.50 34.09 24.47
C PHE A 613 4.23 34.57 23.03
N SER A 614 4.77 33.82 22.06
CA SER A 614 4.64 34.18 20.66
C SER A 614 3.19 34.06 20.17
N VAL A 615 2.78 35.03 19.35
CA VAL A 615 1.51 35.03 18.63
C VAL A 615 1.72 34.36 17.27
N SER A 616 0.70 33.63 16.79
CA SER A 616 0.78 33.05 15.45
C SER A 616 0.74 34.16 14.39
N LEU A 617 1.71 34.17 13.48
CA LEU A 617 1.73 35.05 12.31
C LEU A 617 0.91 34.49 11.14
N SER A 618 0.40 33.25 11.24
CA SER A 618 -0.35 32.60 10.16
C SER A 618 -1.82 33.02 10.20
N THR A 619 -2.29 33.75 9.19
CA THR A 619 -3.73 34.04 8.97
C THR A 619 -4.51 32.84 8.43
N THR A 620 -3.85 31.71 8.14
CA THR A 620 -4.49 30.42 7.90
C THR A 620 -5.01 29.83 9.21
N GLY A 621 -5.92 30.56 9.86
CA GLY A 621 -6.76 30.06 10.91
C GLY A 621 -7.61 28.91 10.37
N SER A 622 -7.75 27.86 11.17
CA SER A 622 -8.59 26.69 10.90
C SER A 622 -8.12 25.77 9.76
N GLY A 623 -7.31 24.77 10.10
CA GLY A 623 -7.03 23.66 9.20
C GLY A 623 -6.33 22.50 9.90
N PHE A 624 -7.08 21.42 10.13
CA PHE A 624 -6.71 20.16 10.77
C PHE A 624 -6.65 20.16 12.30
N ARG A 625 -7.81 19.88 12.90
CA ARG A 625 -7.92 19.17 14.17
C ARG A 625 -7.75 17.68 13.84
N SER A 626 -6.68 17.05 14.31
CA SER A 626 -6.72 15.61 14.54
C SER A 626 -7.58 15.38 15.78
N ALA A 627 -8.39 14.33 15.77
CA ALA A 627 -9.40 14.05 16.79
C ALA A 627 -8.87 14.29 18.23
N ASP A 628 -9.63 15.07 18.99
CA ASP A 628 -9.59 15.29 20.44
C ASP A 628 -8.38 15.99 21.10
N LYS A 629 -7.27 16.29 20.41
CA LYS A 629 -6.11 16.96 21.05
C LYS A 629 -5.58 18.19 20.29
N PRO A 630 -5.24 19.29 21.01
CA PRO A 630 -4.79 20.52 20.38
C PRO A 630 -3.34 20.43 19.89
N ILE A 631 -3.09 21.02 18.72
CA ILE A 631 -1.76 21.26 18.15
C ILE A 631 -1.40 22.73 18.40
N PHE A 632 -0.26 22.98 19.03
CA PHE A 632 0.18 24.33 19.39
C PHE A 632 1.13 24.90 18.33
N THR A 633 0.61 25.80 17.49
CA THR A 633 1.42 26.56 16.51
C THR A 633 1.95 27.88 17.06
N SER A 634 1.51 28.32 18.25
CA SER A 634 2.02 29.52 18.91
C SER A 634 2.05 29.34 20.42
N GLY A 635 2.95 30.07 21.09
CA GLY A 635 3.06 30.03 22.55
C GLY A 635 1.76 30.49 23.22
N GLU A 636 1.12 31.54 22.68
CA GLU A 636 -0.17 32.03 23.18
C GLU A 636 -1.26 30.93 23.12
N ALA A 637 -1.26 30.10 22.08
CA ALA A 637 -2.19 28.98 21.96
C ALA A 637 -1.95 27.90 23.02
N ALA A 638 -0.68 27.55 23.27
CA ALA A 638 -0.31 26.59 24.30
C ALA A 638 -0.75 27.07 25.69
N VAL A 639 -0.46 28.34 26.02
CA VAL A 639 -0.80 28.91 27.34
C VAL A 639 -2.31 29.03 27.53
N ARG A 640 -3.03 29.49 26.51
CA ARG A 640 -4.49 29.57 26.55
C ARG A 640 -5.12 28.21 26.85
N THR A 641 -4.68 27.16 26.16
CA THR A 641 -5.14 25.79 26.43
C THR A 641 -4.74 25.33 27.83
N GLY A 642 -3.53 25.63 28.29
CA GLY A 642 -3.09 25.35 29.65
C GLY A 642 -3.99 26.00 30.71
N LEU A 643 -4.30 27.28 30.56
CA LEU A 643 -5.21 28.02 31.43
C LEU A 643 -6.63 27.43 31.41
N GLN A 644 -7.16 27.10 30.23
CA GLN A 644 -8.50 26.52 30.05
C GLN A 644 -8.65 25.10 30.61
N THR A 645 -7.56 24.33 30.67
CA THR A 645 -7.60 22.90 31.08
C THR A 645 -7.06 22.64 32.47
N ARG A 646 -6.10 23.45 32.96
CA ARG A 646 -5.41 23.22 34.24
C ARG A 646 -5.76 24.25 35.31
N VAL A 647 -6.19 25.46 34.95
CA VAL A 647 -6.42 26.56 35.92
C VAL A 647 -7.90 26.87 36.07
N LEU A 648 -8.56 27.33 35.00
CA LEU A 648 -9.91 27.88 35.06
C LEU A 648 -10.95 26.92 35.65
N PRO A 649 -11.05 25.64 35.25
CA PRO A 649 -12.06 24.73 35.81
C PRO A 649 -11.95 24.64 37.35
N HIS A 650 -10.74 24.49 37.87
CA HIS A 650 -10.49 24.39 39.31
C HIS A 650 -10.79 25.69 40.05
N CYS A 651 -10.41 26.85 39.49
CA CYS A 651 -10.72 28.15 40.09
C CYS A 651 -12.21 28.44 40.12
N LEU A 652 -12.94 28.07 39.05
CA LEU A 652 -14.39 28.26 38.95
C LEU A 652 -15.15 27.32 39.90
N ASP A 653 -14.71 26.06 40.02
CA ASP A 653 -15.30 25.10 40.96
C ASP A 653 -15.01 25.48 42.41
N ALA A 654 -13.80 25.95 42.70
CA ALA A 654 -13.47 26.49 44.01
C ALA A 654 -14.32 27.71 44.34
N LEU A 655 -14.49 28.64 43.40
CA LEU A 655 -15.39 29.77 43.58
C LEU A 655 -16.82 29.30 43.89
N ALA A 656 -17.33 28.28 43.20
CA ALA A 656 -18.65 27.73 43.44
C ALA A 656 -18.79 27.18 44.87
N VAL A 657 -17.80 26.42 45.35
CA VAL A 657 -17.78 25.90 46.73
C VAL A 657 -17.66 27.04 47.75
N HIS A 658 -16.73 27.97 47.58
CA HIS A 658 -16.53 29.12 48.48
C HIS A 658 -17.80 29.97 48.59
N THR A 659 -18.42 30.30 47.46
CA THR A 659 -19.64 31.12 47.43
C THR A 659 -20.85 30.39 48.03
N SER A 660 -20.97 29.07 47.83
CA SER A 660 -22.04 28.26 48.45
C SER A 660 -21.92 28.15 49.98
N LEU A 661 -20.73 28.29 50.55
CA LEU A 661 -20.48 28.22 51.99
C LEU A 661 -20.42 29.60 52.68
N PHE A 662 -20.66 30.69 51.94
CA PHE A 662 -20.51 32.05 52.42
C PHE A 662 -21.53 32.38 53.53
N ARG A 663 -21.04 32.87 54.69
CA ARG A 663 -21.87 33.25 55.85
C ARG A 663 -21.29 34.51 56.51
N PRO A 664 -22.10 35.50 56.95
CA PRO A 664 -23.57 35.53 56.96
C PRO A 664 -24.20 35.79 55.58
N CYS A 665 -25.28 35.07 55.28
CA CYS A 665 -26.02 35.14 54.01
C CYS A 665 -27.53 35.40 54.22
N THR A 666 -27.90 35.96 55.39
CA THR A 666 -29.29 36.16 55.81
C THR A 666 -29.92 37.41 55.20
N ASN A 667 -29.11 38.44 54.93
CA ASN A 667 -29.60 39.73 54.46
C ASN A 667 -29.60 39.81 52.93
N GLU A 668 -30.64 40.42 52.35
CA GLU A 668 -30.75 40.58 50.90
C GLU A 668 -29.57 41.33 50.29
N ALA A 669 -29.09 42.38 50.98
CA ALA A 669 -27.90 43.13 50.58
C ALA A 669 -26.65 42.24 50.48
N GLN A 670 -26.43 41.33 51.43
CA GLN A 670 -25.28 40.41 51.43
C GLN A 670 -25.34 39.42 50.26
N ARG A 671 -26.54 38.93 49.93
CA ARG A 671 -26.77 38.02 48.79
C ARG A 671 -26.59 38.70 47.44
N SER A 672 -27.10 39.92 47.32
CA SER A 672 -26.91 40.75 46.12
C SER A 672 -25.42 41.01 45.89
N ARG A 673 -24.67 41.37 46.94
CA ARG A 673 -23.21 41.53 46.89
C ARG A 673 -22.48 40.24 46.50
N LEU A 674 -22.81 39.11 47.13
CA LEU A 674 -22.22 37.81 46.78
C LEU A 674 -22.42 37.49 45.29
N THR A 675 -23.59 37.83 44.74
CA THR A 675 -23.92 37.67 43.32
C THR A 675 -23.04 38.56 42.44
N THR A 676 -22.89 39.83 42.80
CA THR A 676 -22.06 40.82 42.08
C THR A 676 -20.57 40.48 42.15
N SER A 677 -20.04 40.16 43.34
CA SER A 677 -18.63 39.76 43.50
C SER A 677 -18.31 38.45 42.78
N SER A 678 -19.23 37.46 42.82
CA SER A 678 -19.10 36.23 42.04
C SER A 678 -19.08 36.52 40.53
N ALA A 679 -19.93 37.45 40.06
CA ALA A 679 -19.92 37.91 38.67
C ALA A 679 -18.60 38.59 38.28
N ALA A 680 -18.08 39.47 39.13
CA ALA A 680 -16.84 40.20 38.89
C ALA A 680 -15.63 39.26 38.80
N ILE A 681 -15.58 38.24 39.67
CA ILE A 681 -14.55 37.20 39.65
C ILE A 681 -14.65 36.32 38.40
N GLU A 682 -15.85 35.88 38.03
CA GLU A 682 -16.08 35.12 36.79
C GLU A 682 -15.58 35.90 35.57
N MET A 683 -15.94 37.19 35.48
CA MET A 683 -15.53 38.07 34.41
C MET A 683 -14.01 38.25 34.38
N ALA A 684 -13.38 38.47 35.54
CA ALA A 684 -11.92 38.58 35.62
C ALA A 684 -11.25 37.28 35.14
N LEU A 685 -11.70 36.11 35.59
CA LEU A 685 -11.19 34.81 35.15
C LEU A 685 -11.40 34.58 33.63
N ALA A 686 -12.52 35.04 33.06
CA ALA A 686 -12.77 34.98 31.63
C ALA A 686 -11.81 35.88 30.81
N THR A 687 -11.23 36.93 31.41
CA THR A 687 -10.17 37.73 30.75
C THR A 687 -8.80 37.05 30.74
N LEU A 688 -8.56 36.09 31.65
CA LEU A 688 -7.31 35.33 31.71
C LEU A 688 -7.24 34.31 30.56
N ALA A 689 -8.35 33.61 30.27
CA ALA A 689 -8.53 32.88 29.03
C ALA A 689 -10.03 32.77 28.68
N PRO A 690 -10.40 32.86 27.39
CA PRO A 690 -11.80 32.83 26.98
C PRO A 690 -12.43 31.45 27.26
N PRO A 691 -13.77 31.38 27.41
CA PRO A 691 -14.47 30.11 27.57
C PRO A 691 -14.20 29.13 26.42
N SER A 692 -14.10 27.87 26.76
CA SER A 692 -13.92 26.73 25.86
C SER A 692 -14.72 25.52 26.35
N VAL A 693 -14.76 24.46 25.54
CA VAL A 693 -15.45 23.19 25.85
C VAL A 693 -15.03 22.63 27.23
N SER A 694 -13.76 22.77 27.64
CA SER A 694 -13.29 22.27 28.95
C SER A 694 -13.76 23.11 30.14
N THR A 695 -14.19 24.35 29.92
CA THR A 695 -14.61 25.29 30.98
C THR A 695 -16.11 25.56 30.99
N GLU A 696 -16.82 25.17 29.93
CA GLU A 696 -18.23 25.50 29.69
C GLU A 696 -19.12 25.10 30.86
N GLY A 697 -19.02 23.83 31.31
CA GLY A 697 -19.79 23.35 32.46
C GLY A 697 -19.47 24.08 33.77
N ALA A 698 -18.21 24.50 34.00
CA ALA A 698 -17.84 25.24 35.21
C ALA A 698 -18.42 26.67 35.23
N PHE A 699 -18.40 27.35 34.08
CA PHE A 699 -19.06 28.66 33.93
C PHE A 699 -20.59 28.55 34.05
N ALA A 700 -21.19 27.52 33.45
CA ALA A 700 -22.62 27.26 33.57
C ALA A 700 -23.03 27.03 35.03
N ARG A 701 -22.31 26.18 35.77
CA ARG A 701 -22.53 25.95 37.21
C ARG A 701 -22.55 27.24 38.02
N LEU A 702 -21.58 28.14 37.83
CA LEU A 702 -21.52 29.42 38.54
C LEU A 702 -22.69 30.35 38.19
N ARG A 703 -23.12 30.38 36.93
CA ARG A 703 -24.29 31.17 36.50
C ARG A 703 -25.57 30.66 37.17
N THR A 704 -25.78 29.35 37.19
CA THR A 704 -26.93 28.71 37.85
C THR A 704 -26.88 28.94 39.36
N LEU A 705 -25.70 28.83 39.98
CA LEU A 705 -25.51 29.07 41.41
C LEU A 705 -25.83 30.54 41.80
N ARG A 706 -25.47 31.52 40.97
CA ARG A 706 -25.85 32.93 41.18
C ARG A 706 -27.36 33.16 41.13
N GLN A 707 -28.09 32.42 40.29
CA GLN A 707 -29.56 32.48 40.30
C GLN A 707 -30.10 32.03 41.67
N LEU A 708 -29.56 30.94 42.23
CA LEU A 708 -29.88 30.47 43.58
C LEU A 708 -29.55 31.52 44.66
N PHE A 709 -28.44 32.27 44.51
CA PHE A 709 -28.08 33.34 45.44
C PHE A 709 -29.08 34.49 45.44
N SER A 710 -29.63 34.83 44.28
CA SER A 710 -30.58 35.93 44.12
C SER A 710 -32.00 35.62 44.60
N LEU A 711 -32.34 34.34 44.80
CA LEU A 711 -33.68 33.93 45.25
C LEU A 711 -33.99 34.44 46.67
N PRO A 712 -35.17 35.00 46.94
CA PRO A 712 -35.58 35.41 48.28
C PRO A 712 -35.79 34.19 49.19
N THR A 713 -35.73 34.40 50.50
CA THR A 713 -35.78 33.30 51.47
C THR A 713 -37.16 32.65 51.52
N GLU A 714 -38.22 33.44 51.31
CA GLU A 714 -39.61 32.95 51.23
C GLU A 714 -39.80 31.94 50.10
N ASP A 715 -39.22 32.21 48.92
CA ASP A 715 -39.29 31.29 47.78
C ASP A 715 -38.57 29.97 48.09
N ILE A 716 -37.46 30.00 48.85
CA ILE A 716 -36.79 28.77 49.31
C ILE A 716 -37.67 27.98 50.29
N LEU A 717 -38.32 28.65 51.23
CA LEU A 717 -39.21 28.01 52.20
C LEU A 717 -40.45 27.39 51.53
N SER A 718 -40.91 28.00 50.43
CA SER A 718 -42.02 27.49 49.62
C SER A 718 -41.69 26.24 48.79
N MET A 719 -40.40 25.87 48.65
CA MET A 719 -39.95 24.72 47.86
C MET A 719 -40.30 23.34 48.47
N SER A 720 -40.83 23.29 49.70
CA SER A 720 -41.08 22.06 50.47
C SER A 720 -42.19 21.11 49.94
N LYS A 721 -42.70 21.32 48.73
CA LYS A 721 -43.71 20.45 48.11
C LYS A 721 -43.47 20.31 46.61
N SER A 722 -42.79 19.23 46.22
CA SER A 722 -42.65 18.54 44.90
C SER A 722 -42.69 19.30 43.55
N GLN A 723 -43.28 20.49 43.42
CA GLN A 723 -43.26 21.35 42.23
C GLN A 723 -42.14 22.42 42.27
N GLY A 724 -41.65 22.81 43.45
CA GLY A 724 -40.56 23.81 43.59
C GLY A 724 -39.15 23.28 43.26
N LEU A 725 -38.90 21.98 43.49
CA LEU A 725 -37.62 21.32 43.21
C LEU A 725 -37.27 21.32 41.70
N ALA A 726 -38.28 21.34 40.82
CA ALA A 726 -38.10 21.38 39.38
C ALA A 726 -37.55 22.73 38.87
N LEU A 727 -37.78 23.85 39.58
CA LEU A 727 -37.35 25.19 39.14
C LEU A 727 -35.83 25.39 39.23
N LEU A 728 -35.16 24.70 40.16
CA LEU A 728 -33.70 24.70 40.29
C LEU A 728 -33.02 23.77 39.25
N THR A 729 -33.78 22.88 38.62
CA THR A 729 -33.29 21.88 37.65
C THR A 729 -33.75 22.10 36.20
N GLU A 730 -34.90 22.72 35.95
CA GLU A 730 -35.50 22.86 34.60
C GLU A 730 -35.25 24.22 33.94
N SER A 731 -34.97 25.27 34.71
CA SER A 731 -34.65 26.61 34.18
C SER A 731 -33.37 26.64 33.32
N SER A 732 -32.54 25.60 33.40
CA SER A 732 -31.33 25.44 32.56
C SER A 732 -31.62 24.81 31.18
N ARG A 733 -32.79 24.18 30.96
CA ARG A 733 -33.09 23.48 29.71
C ARG A 733 -33.44 24.38 28.51
N ARG A 734 -33.58 25.70 28.70
CA ARG A 734 -34.00 26.63 27.62
C ARG A 734 -32.87 27.50 27.03
N ALA A 735 -31.63 27.37 27.48
CA ALA A 735 -30.51 28.11 26.90
C ALA A 735 -29.39 27.15 26.43
N VAL A 736 -29.48 26.79 25.14
CA VAL A 736 -28.42 26.19 24.29
C VAL A 736 -28.03 24.75 24.66
N GLY A 737 -28.19 23.84 23.70
CA GLY A 737 -28.00 22.41 23.91
C GLY A 737 -26.54 21.98 24.05
N LEU A 738 -26.24 21.25 25.12
CA LEU A 738 -25.39 20.05 25.26
C LEU A 738 -24.94 19.96 26.73
N GLY A 739 -25.40 18.93 27.46
CA GLY A 739 -24.92 18.62 28.81
C GLY A 739 -26.02 18.54 29.88
N ASP A 740 -25.93 17.53 30.73
CA ASP A 740 -26.79 17.26 31.89
C ASP A 740 -26.48 18.25 33.03
N ASP A 741 -26.67 19.55 32.78
CA ASP A 741 -26.22 20.65 33.66
C ASP A 741 -27.23 20.93 34.80
N CYS A 742 -27.41 19.96 35.69
CA CYS A 742 -28.02 20.19 37.00
C CYS A 742 -26.95 20.66 38.00
N LEU A 743 -27.29 21.64 38.86
CA LEU A 743 -26.39 22.06 39.93
C LEU A 743 -26.14 20.89 40.90
N PRO A 744 -24.89 20.59 41.29
CA PRO A 744 -24.60 19.57 42.30
C PRO A 744 -25.39 19.83 43.59
N GLY A 745 -26.04 18.78 44.11
CA GLY A 745 -26.87 18.85 45.30
C GLY A 745 -26.10 19.34 46.54
N SER A 746 -24.80 19.02 46.61
CA SER A 746 -23.92 19.49 47.68
C SER A 746 -23.82 21.02 47.70
N LEU A 747 -23.73 21.67 46.53
CA LEU A 747 -23.65 23.14 46.43
C LEU A 747 -24.97 23.81 46.80
N VAL A 748 -26.10 23.20 46.40
CA VAL A 748 -27.44 23.67 46.79
C VAL A 748 -27.58 23.60 48.31
N LEU A 749 -27.27 22.44 48.91
CA LEU A 749 -27.37 22.22 50.35
C LEU A 749 -26.41 23.12 51.14
N HIS A 750 -25.17 23.30 50.68
CA HIS A 750 -24.23 24.25 51.27
C HIS A 750 -24.84 25.64 51.40
N HIS A 751 -25.43 26.15 50.31
CA HIS A 751 -26.02 27.49 50.29
C HIS A 751 -27.28 27.62 51.14
N VAL A 752 -28.18 26.62 51.12
CA VAL A 752 -29.38 26.62 51.96
C VAL A 752 -29.01 26.53 53.45
N ILE A 753 -28.00 25.74 53.81
CA ILE A 753 -27.46 25.70 55.18
C ILE A 753 -26.79 27.04 55.54
N ALA A 754 -26.06 27.67 54.63
CA ALA A 754 -25.43 28.98 54.87
C ALA A 754 -26.44 30.11 55.15
N ARG A 755 -27.67 29.99 54.61
CA ARG A 755 -28.80 30.89 54.90
C ARG A 755 -29.53 30.59 56.22
N SER A 756 -29.24 29.46 56.85
CA SER A 756 -29.92 29.05 58.07
C SER A 756 -29.49 29.90 59.28
N PRO A 757 -30.27 29.93 60.38
CA PRO A 757 -29.85 30.53 61.64
C PRO A 757 -28.57 29.90 62.19
N GLU A 758 -27.80 30.61 63.04
CA GLU A 758 -26.54 30.11 63.63
C GLU A 758 -26.69 28.82 64.42
N GLU A 759 -27.91 28.50 64.86
CA GLU A 759 -28.26 27.23 65.48
C GLU A 759 -27.93 26.01 64.59
N ILE A 760 -28.03 26.16 63.25
CA ILE A 760 -27.63 25.13 62.28
C ILE A 760 -26.19 25.44 61.83
N PRO A 761 -25.20 24.64 62.28
CA PRO A 761 -23.81 24.82 61.89
C PRO A 761 -23.59 24.47 60.41
N LEU A 762 -22.58 25.07 59.79
CA LEU A 762 -22.13 24.63 58.47
C LEU A 762 -21.52 23.21 58.59
N PRO A 763 -21.55 22.38 57.53
CA PRO A 763 -21.10 20.99 57.62
C PRO A 763 -19.70 20.80 58.24
N HIS A 764 -18.77 21.71 57.97
CA HIS A 764 -17.41 21.65 58.51
C HIS A 764 -17.31 21.93 60.03
N GLN A 765 -18.28 22.64 60.60
CA GLN A 765 -18.31 23.09 62.00
C GLN A 765 -18.91 22.04 62.94
N THR A 766 -19.55 20.99 62.41
CA THR A 766 -20.18 19.91 63.19
C THR A 766 -19.14 18.87 63.68
N ALA A 767 -19.55 17.72 64.25
CA ALA A 767 -18.81 16.74 65.08
C ALA A 767 -17.31 16.48 64.81
N SER A 768 -16.81 16.71 63.59
CA SER A 768 -15.41 16.54 63.20
C SER A 768 -14.51 17.78 63.36
N GLY A 769 -15.06 18.97 63.62
CA GLY A 769 -14.29 20.20 63.91
C GLY A 769 -13.29 20.60 62.81
N TRP A 770 -13.65 20.42 61.54
CA TRP A 770 -12.74 20.73 60.43
C TRP A 770 -12.59 22.23 60.25
N SER A 771 -11.38 22.68 59.91
CA SER A 771 -11.21 24.05 59.40
C SER A 771 -11.93 24.19 58.05
N LEU A 772 -12.42 25.40 57.77
CA LEU A 772 -13.08 25.70 56.49
C LEU A 772 -12.18 25.35 55.30
N ASP A 773 -10.90 25.71 55.36
CA ASP A 773 -9.93 25.41 54.30
C ASP A 773 -9.75 23.90 54.08
N ARG A 774 -9.74 23.10 55.16
CA ARG A 774 -9.65 21.64 55.06
C ARG A 774 -10.89 21.06 54.37
N TYR A 775 -12.08 21.56 54.73
CA TYR A 775 -13.33 21.11 54.13
C TYR A 775 -13.42 21.46 52.65
N ILE A 776 -13.09 22.69 52.27
CA ILE A 776 -13.13 23.14 50.87
C ILE A 776 -12.15 22.33 50.01
N ARG A 777 -10.91 22.13 50.48
CA ARG A 777 -9.94 21.28 49.75
C ARG A 777 -10.45 19.85 49.59
N TRP A 778 -11.07 19.27 50.62
CA TRP A 778 -11.67 17.94 50.52
C TRP A 778 -12.81 17.88 49.49
N CYS A 779 -13.68 18.88 49.47
CA CYS A 779 -14.76 18.99 48.47
C CYS A 779 -14.24 19.09 47.03
N LEU A 780 -13.11 19.78 46.81
CA LEU A 780 -12.55 20.01 45.48
C LEU A 780 -11.68 18.85 44.96
N PHE A 781 -10.94 18.17 45.84
CA PHE A 781 -9.87 17.25 45.41
C PHE A 781 -10.12 15.79 45.78
N THR A 782 -11.08 15.48 46.66
CA THR A 782 -11.19 14.13 47.24
C THR A 782 -12.61 13.56 47.16
N ALA A 783 -13.63 14.40 47.23
CA ALA A 783 -15.01 13.95 47.37
C ALA A 783 -15.80 13.98 46.04
N ASP A 784 -16.34 12.83 45.65
CA ASP A 784 -17.43 12.77 44.66
C ASP A 784 -18.74 13.31 45.27
N GLU A 785 -19.78 13.43 44.45
CA GLU A 785 -21.04 14.01 44.91
C GLU A 785 -21.70 13.20 46.02
N ALA A 786 -21.71 11.86 45.90
CA ALA A 786 -22.25 10.97 46.91
C ALA A 786 -21.54 11.10 48.27
N THR A 787 -20.21 11.18 48.29
CA THR A 787 -19.45 11.37 49.53
C THR A 787 -19.68 12.75 50.15
N ARG A 788 -19.82 13.80 49.33
CA ARG A 788 -20.18 15.14 49.83
C ARG A 788 -21.56 15.15 50.49
N LEU A 789 -22.56 14.54 49.85
CA LEU A 789 -23.91 14.43 50.40
C LEU A 789 -23.91 13.61 51.70
N ALA A 790 -23.22 12.48 51.74
CA ALA A 790 -23.11 11.66 52.96
C ALA A 790 -22.42 12.42 54.12
N PHE A 791 -21.44 13.27 53.83
CA PHE A 791 -20.83 14.13 54.84
C PHE A 791 -21.84 15.15 55.38
N ILE A 792 -22.62 15.78 54.49
CA ILE A 792 -23.69 16.71 54.88
C ILE A 792 -24.76 16.00 55.71
N THR A 793 -25.16 14.78 55.35
CA THR A 793 -26.08 13.95 56.15
C THR A 793 -25.58 13.77 57.58
N LYS A 794 -24.34 13.30 57.75
CA LYS A 794 -23.75 13.13 59.09
C LYS A 794 -23.68 14.42 59.89
N ALA A 795 -23.39 15.54 59.23
CA ALA A 795 -23.37 16.84 59.89
C ALA A 795 -24.77 17.27 60.36
N LEU A 796 -25.83 16.95 59.61
CA LEU A 796 -27.20 17.24 60.00
C LEU A 796 -27.71 16.27 61.07
N ASP A 797 -27.32 14.99 61.03
CA ASP A 797 -27.67 13.99 62.07
C ASP A 797 -27.17 14.45 63.44
N VAL A 798 -25.91 14.90 63.53
CA VAL A 798 -25.35 15.45 64.78
C VAL A 798 -26.12 16.69 65.25
N TYR A 799 -26.58 17.56 64.33
CA TYR A 799 -27.45 18.67 64.71
C TYR A 799 -28.77 18.15 65.30
N THR A 800 -29.39 17.11 64.71
CA THR A 800 -30.62 16.53 65.26
C THR A 800 -30.43 15.94 66.66
N GLU A 801 -29.30 15.27 66.90
CA GLU A 801 -28.94 14.76 68.23
C GLU A 801 -28.83 15.91 69.24
N GLN A 802 -28.15 17.00 68.87
CA GLN A 802 -28.03 18.19 69.73
C GLN A 802 -29.39 18.85 70.03
N VAL A 803 -30.30 18.90 69.06
CA VAL A 803 -31.67 19.44 69.26
C VAL A 803 -32.47 18.54 70.22
N GLN A 804 -32.31 17.22 70.10
CA GLN A 804 -32.94 16.24 71.00
C GLN A 804 -32.39 16.37 72.44
N GLU A 805 -31.08 16.53 72.61
CA GLU A 805 -30.44 16.79 73.91
C GLU A 805 -30.94 18.10 74.55
N ARG A 806 -31.14 19.14 73.74
CA ARG A 806 -31.68 20.44 74.18
C ARG A 806 -33.19 20.43 74.47
N LYS A 807 -33.90 19.32 74.22
CA LYS A 807 -35.37 19.16 74.38
C LYS A 807 -36.20 20.22 73.64
N GLN A 808 -35.70 20.72 72.52
CA GLN A 808 -36.38 21.73 71.71
C GLN A 808 -37.55 21.09 70.94
N ARG A 809 -38.72 21.74 70.94
CA ARG A 809 -39.97 21.16 70.41
C ARG A 809 -40.22 21.46 68.93
N THR A 810 -39.48 22.38 68.33
CA THR A 810 -39.70 22.85 66.96
C THR A 810 -38.37 23.11 66.25
N TYR A 811 -38.22 22.57 65.05
CA TYR A 811 -37.11 22.89 64.15
C TYR A 811 -37.36 24.21 63.41
N PRO A 812 -36.30 24.96 63.02
CA PRO A 812 -36.43 26.08 62.10
C PRO A 812 -37.09 25.64 60.78
N PRO A 813 -37.99 26.43 60.16
CA PRO A 813 -38.67 26.06 58.91
C PRO A 813 -37.71 25.67 57.77
N ILE A 814 -36.55 26.32 57.70
CA ILE A 814 -35.51 26.05 56.69
C ILE A 814 -34.87 24.65 56.85
N TYR A 815 -34.86 24.09 58.06
CA TYR A 815 -34.34 22.74 58.31
C TYR A 815 -35.16 21.66 57.59
N LEU A 816 -36.50 21.82 57.55
CA LEU A 816 -37.37 20.89 56.83
C LEU A 816 -37.07 20.90 55.33
N VAL A 817 -36.79 22.08 54.75
CA VAL A 817 -36.38 22.21 53.35
C VAL A 817 -35.03 21.55 53.10
N ILE A 818 -34.05 21.71 54.00
CA ILE A 818 -32.74 21.07 53.89
C ILE A 818 -32.86 19.55 53.89
N ARG A 819 -33.69 18.99 54.78
CA ARG A 819 -33.93 17.54 54.84
C ARG A 819 -34.59 17.02 53.55
N ASP A 820 -35.63 17.69 53.07
CA ASP A 820 -36.36 17.25 51.88
C ASP A 820 -35.48 17.34 50.62
N LEU A 821 -34.63 18.39 50.50
CA LEU A 821 -33.63 18.51 49.44
C LEU A 821 -32.54 17.42 49.53
N LEU A 822 -32.06 17.13 50.74
CA LEU A 822 -31.04 16.10 50.96
C LEU A 822 -31.57 14.72 50.56
N GLU A 823 -32.79 14.37 50.96
CA GLU A 823 -33.44 13.13 50.52
C GLU A 823 -33.56 13.09 49.00
N TYR A 824 -34.02 14.17 48.34
CA TYR A 824 -34.12 14.22 46.89
C TYR A 824 -32.79 13.94 46.18
N TYR A 825 -31.71 14.63 46.58
CA TYR A 825 -30.40 14.45 45.95
C TYR A 825 -29.77 13.09 46.27
N LEU A 826 -30.01 12.52 47.45
CA LEU A 826 -29.59 11.15 47.77
C LEU A 826 -30.30 10.11 46.89
N HIS A 827 -31.59 10.30 46.58
CA HIS A 827 -32.32 9.42 45.66
C HIS A 827 -31.84 9.57 44.21
N GLN A 828 -31.35 10.74 43.80
CA GLN A 828 -30.77 10.92 42.45
C GLN A 828 -29.39 10.27 42.26
N GLN A 829 -28.68 9.95 43.36
CA GLN A 829 -27.37 9.30 43.30
C GLN A 829 -27.43 7.76 43.39
N GLN A 830 -28.62 7.19 43.62
CA GLN A 830 -28.90 5.75 43.59
C GLN A 830 -29.37 5.34 42.19
#